data_AF-A0A813W653-F1
#
_entry.id   AF-A0A813W653-F1
#
_cell.length_a   1.000
_cell.length_b   1.000
_cell.length_c   1.000
_cell.angle_alpha   90.00
_cell.angle_beta   90.00
_cell.angle_gamma   90.00
#
_symmetry.space_group_name_H-M   'P 1'
#
loop_
_entity.id
_entity.type
_entity.pdbx_description
1 polymer ?
#
loop_
_entity_poly.entity_id
_entity_poly.type
_entity_poly.pdbx_seq_one_letter_code
_entity_poly.pdbx_strand_id
1 'polypeptide(L)'
;MINTVPLDMNHVRTIFPSFDIEQIDSYDQRSFFTYEGEMAGDDQKHAGHWNRSAEVINAGMIAGPVVLSNLTQRGEKDVLILSPFSRFMATSFSQTNSTLEYGVIGSMTSIPANYNHSMIVFYSSKGIRETIREWGQTMQKAYNRTNEHRLNDLTINYLGYYTDNGGYYYYHSEIGVDYERTMVNVRHQIPLPFHYMQLDSWWYYKGIGHGVSEYTAMRHIFPDGLQALHRRLENIPLAAHNRYWAYDNVYKQKYSFALDEKNKKALPIGNDSFWFDFFNQTRDWGLILYEQDWLDHQTYDFTPLCTDIHLGQQWLTSMGAGAEQVGMNLQYCMSLPRHILTALEVPRVTQARASTDYALHLKKQTVPQWAIGISSMFLDALGIAPFKDVFWSTSLQPGAPYGFSPREVLPEREILIATLSTGPVGVGDGIRYINAERIMKCCRQDGLILKPDRPLTMIDMVISDWTFSNGVSVGELYSTQTTINNQTFHAVFASAMERDYQVYPAMIGAQAGVIWSYNNATDVKMFSETNSLNVSASQCNNLTVCLWYVSPLVQFSDSPTTSYALLGEWNKWTAVSRQRFNSIKTDMKNSQATIIVQGVAGETIPVVIYHSILFSVTVNCRISADDTPATVTITKSDIICS
;
A
#
# COMPACT_ATOMS: atom_id res chain seq x y z
N MET A 1 -27.72 -8.55 -26.79
CA MET A 1 -28.10 -7.16 -27.11
C MET A 1 -26.99 -6.54 -27.94
N ILE A 2 -27.21 -6.24 -29.22
CA ILE A 2 -26.25 -5.52 -30.08
C ILE A 2 -26.56 -4.03 -29.99
N ASN A 3 -25.53 -3.18 -29.91
CA ASN A 3 -25.66 -1.75 -29.74
C ASN A 3 -25.51 -1.00 -31.06
N THR A 4 -26.55 -0.29 -31.49
CA THR A 4 -26.51 0.57 -32.67
C THR A 4 -26.17 2.03 -32.34
N VAL A 5 -26.26 2.45 -31.07
CA VAL A 5 -25.91 3.79 -30.59
C VAL A 5 -25.23 3.67 -29.21
N PRO A 6 -23.89 3.59 -29.15
CA PRO A 6 -23.17 3.50 -27.88
C PRO A 6 -23.37 4.75 -27.01
N LEU A 7 -23.56 4.54 -25.71
CA LEU A 7 -23.52 5.62 -24.71
C LEU A 7 -22.05 5.97 -24.42
N ASP A 8 -21.84 7.08 -23.71
CA ASP A 8 -20.51 7.41 -23.17
C ASP A 8 -20.02 6.30 -22.20
N MET A 9 -18.70 6.13 -22.13
CA MET A 9 -18.08 5.13 -21.26
C MET A 9 -18.33 5.37 -19.76
N ASN A 10 -18.72 6.58 -19.37
CA ASN A 10 -19.05 6.95 -17.99
C ASN A 10 -20.53 6.78 -17.63
N HIS A 11 -21.36 6.30 -18.57
CA HIS A 11 -22.73 5.90 -18.29
C HIS A 11 -22.86 4.39 -18.18
N VAL A 12 -24.02 3.91 -17.73
CA VAL A 12 -24.35 2.48 -17.74
C VAL A 12 -25.42 2.15 -18.77
N ARG A 13 -25.34 0.94 -19.31
CA ARG A 13 -26.29 0.44 -20.32
C ARG A 13 -27.41 -0.43 -19.75
N THR A 14 -27.16 -1.00 -18.60
CA THR A 14 -28.10 -1.80 -17.82
C THR A 14 -28.20 -1.15 -16.46
N ILE A 15 -29.40 -1.04 -15.89
CA ILE A 15 -29.57 -0.43 -14.57
C ILE A 15 -30.20 -1.49 -13.67
N PHE A 16 -29.38 -2.13 -12.84
CA PHE A 16 -29.86 -2.94 -11.71
C PHE A 16 -28.67 -3.35 -10.82
N PRO A 17 -28.67 -3.01 -9.51
CA PRO A 17 -29.65 -2.18 -8.81
C PRO A 17 -29.45 -0.67 -9.08
N SER A 18 -30.37 0.14 -8.58
CA SER A 18 -30.24 1.59 -8.45
C SER A 18 -30.59 2.02 -7.03
N PHE A 19 -30.00 3.13 -6.56
CA PHE A 19 -30.17 3.64 -5.21
C PHE A 19 -30.54 5.12 -5.23
N ASP A 20 -31.58 5.49 -4.49
CA ASP A 20 -31.94 6.88 -4.31
C ASP A 20 -30.96 7.58 -3.35
N ILE A 21 -30.39 8.67 -3.85
CA ILE A 21 -29.51 9.58 -3.13
C ILE A 21 -30.40 10.66 -2.53
N GLU A 22 -31.01 10.34 -1.39
CA GLU A 22 -31.90 11.27 -0.71
C GLU A 22 -31.75 11.21 0.80
N GLN A 23 -32.10 12.33 1.41
CA GLN A 23 -32.33 12.40 2.85
C GLN A 23 -33.77 11.92 3.11
N ILE A 24 -33.95 10.88 3.92
CA ILE A 24 -35.30 10.32 4.18
C ILE A 24 -36.12 11.13 5.19
N ASP A 25 -35.45 11.80 6.13
CA ASP A 25 -36.04 12.73 7.10
C ASP A 25 -34.96 13.67 7.70
N SER A 26 -35.34 14.62 8.56
CA SER A 26 -34.40 15.57 9.16
C SER A 26 -33.30 14.95 10.04
N TYR A 27 -33.47 13.71 10.48
CA TYR A 27 -32.54 12.97 11.33
C TYR A 27 -31.60 12.07 10.52
N ASP A 28 -31.84 11.90 9.22
CA ASP A 28 -30.93 11.20 8.33
C ASP A 28 -29.65 12.03 8.13
N GLN A 29 -28.56 11.50 8.67
CA GLN A 29 -27.21 12.08 8.68
C GLN A 29 -26.23 11.13 7.99
N ARG A 30 -26.70 10.39 6.97
CA ARG A 30 -25.82 9.56 6.16
C ARG A 30 -24.81 10.42 5.40
N SER A 31 -23.58 9.97 5.39
CA SER A 31 -22.49 10.49 4.57
C SER A 31 -21.91 9.37 3.72
N PHE A 32 -21.14 9.73 2.70
CA PHE A 32 -20.44 8.78 1.86
C PHE A 32 -19.00 9.20 1.63
N PHE A 33 -18.16 8.23 1.25
CA PHE A 33 -16.95 8.47 0.49
C PHE A 33 -16.76 7.39 -0.57
N THR A 34 -15.95 7.70 -1.59
CA THR A 34 -15.69 6.80 -2.72
C THR A 34 -14.19 6.60 -2.97
N TYR A 35 -13.87 5.46 -3.57
CA TYR A 35 -12.57 5.21 -4.19
C TYR A 35 -12.67 5.53 -5.68
N GLU A 36 -11.90 6.51 -6.17
CA GLU A 36 -12.01 6.96 -7.56
C GLU A 36 -10.67 7.42 -8.15
N GLY A 37 -10.48 7.16 -9.43
CA GLY A 37 -9.28 7.55 -10.17
C GLY A 37 -8.13 6.55 -10.02
N GLU A 38 -6.92 7.04 -10.31
CA GLU A 38 -5.69 6.25 -10.30
C GLU A 38 -5.24 5.89 -8.87
N MET A 39 -4.12 5.15 -8.78
CA MET A 39 -3.46 4.80 -7.52
C MET A 39 -4.39 4.09 -6.53
N ALA A 40 -5.14 3.12 -7.04
CA ALA A 40 -6.15 2.36 -6.31
C ALA A 40 -7.35 3.20 -5.85
N GLY A 41 -7.67 4.25 -6.61
CA GLY A 41 -8.77 5.16 -6.31
C GLY A 41 -8.41 6.25 -5.30
N ASP A 42 -7.12 6.62 -5.20
CA ASP A 42 -6.65 7.64 -4.27
C ASP A 42 -6.76 9.06 -4.86
N ASP A 43 -6.48 9.22 -6.15
CA ASP A 43 -6.28 10.55 -6.77
C ASP A 43 -7.56 11.37 -6.93
N GLN A 44 -8.72 10.71 -7.02
CA GLN A 44 -10.03 11.37 -7.17
C GLN A 44 -11.05 10.93 -6.12
N LYS A 45 -10.59 10.27 -5.03
CA LYS A 45 -11.44 9.99 -3.87
C LYS A 45 -12.08 11.27 -3.37
N HIS A 46 -13.35 11.19 -3.01
CA HIS A 46 -14.06 12.30 -2.41
C HIS A 46 -15.14 11.81 -1.45
N ALA A 47 -15.74 12.74 -0.74
CA ALA A 47 -16.69 12.46 0.32
C ALA A 47 -17.70 13.58 0.46
N GLY A 48 -18.86 13.26 1.03
CA GLY A 48 -19.92 14.25 1.26
C GLY A 48 -21.12 13.68 2.00
N HIS A 49 -22.18 14.48 2.07
CA HIS A 49 -23.46 14.09 2.66
C HIS A 49 -24.31 13.30 1.65
N TRP A 50 -25.00 12.26 2.09
CA TRP A 50 -25.90 11.49 1.23
C TRP A 50 -27.26 12.19 1.13
N ASN A 51 -27.44 13.04 0.12
CA ASN A 51 -28.68 13.78 -0.13
C ASN A 51 -28.85 14.09 -1.63
N ARG A 52 -30.00 14.66 -2.01
CA ARG A 52 -30.36 14.89 -3.43
C ARG A 52 -29.44 15.85 -4.19
N SER A 53 -28.62 16.64 -3.47
CA SER A 53 -27.64 17.54 -4.08
C SER A 53 -26.24 16.92 -4.21
N ALA A 54 -26.04 15.70 -3.70
CA ALA A 54 -24.75 15.04 -3.73
C ALA A 54 -24.39 14.59 -5.15
N GLU A 55 -23.16 14.86 -5.53
CA GLU A 55 -22.46 14.18 -6.62
C GLU A 55 -21.65 13.06 -5.96
N VAL A 56 -22.14 11.82 -6.08
CA VAL A 56 -21.56 10.65 -5.38
C VAL A 56 -20.41 10.05 -6.15
N ILE A 57 -20.43 10.18 -7.48
CA ILE A 57 -19.36 9.71 -8.36
C ILE A 57 -18.94 10.82 -9.30
N ASN A 58 -17.64 10.95 -9.58
CA ASN A 58 -17.14 11.91 -10.57
C ASN A 58 -17.34 11.37 -12.00
N ALA A 59 -17.04 10.09 -12.23
CA ALA A 59 -17.20 9.45 -13.53
C ALA A 59 -17.26 7.92 -13.42
N GLY A 60 -18.10 7.28 -14.25
CA GLY A 60 -18.30 5.83 -14.20
C GLY A 60 -17.04 4.99 -14.45
N MET A 61 -16.17 5.40 -15.37
CA MET A 61 -14.96 4.64 -15.70
C MET A 61 -13.98 4.57 -14.53
N ILE A 62 -13.93 5.60 -13.70
CA ILE A 62 -12.98 5.73 -12.60
C ILE A 62 -13.57 5.29 -11.26
N ALA A 63 -14.88 5.06 -11.22
CA ALA A 63 -15.62 4.75 -10.01
C ALA A 63 -15.27 3.39 -9.41
N GLY A 64 -15.16 3.36 -8.09
CA GLY A 64 -14.96 2.18 -7.27
C GLY A 64 -16.10 1.97 -6.27
N PRO A 65 -15.85 1.20 -5.20
CA PRO A 65 -16.83 1.03 -4.12
C PRO A 65 -17.23 2.36 -3.48
N VAL A 66 -18.52 2.49 -3.14
CA VAL A 66 -19.08 3.60 -2.35
C VAL A 66 -19.30 3.13 -0.92
N VAL A 67 -18.76 3.87 0.04
CA VAL A 67 -18.89 3.58 1.48
C VAL A 67 -19.82 4.59 2.11
N LEU A 68 -20.88 4.13 2.74
CA LEU A 68 -21.88 4.93 3.44
C LEU A 68 -21.73 4.74 4.94
N SER A 69 -21.83 5.82 5.70
CA SER A 69 -21.80 5.79 7.17
C SER A 69 -22.71 6.84 7.77
N ASN A 70 -22.97 6.77 9.08
CA ASN A 70 -23.77 7.76 9.79
C ASN A 70 -22.89 8.74 10.59
N LEU A 71 -23.00 10.03 10.30
CA LEU A 71 -22.23 11.09 10.96
C LEU A 71 -22.50 11.19 12.47
N THR A 72 -23.71 10.87 12.92
CA THR A 72 -24.05 10.87 14.37
C THR A 72 -23.28 9.82 15.16
N GLN A 73 -22.81 8.78 14.48
CA GLN A 73 -22.02 7.68 15.06
C GLN A 73 -20.52 7.85 14.78
N ARG A 74 -20.11 8.96 14.16
CA ARG A 74 -18.73 9.28 13.79
C ARG A 74 -17.99 8.17 13.05
N GLY A 75 -18.72 7.41 12.21
CA GLY A 75 -18.14 6.29 11.45
C GLY A 75 -17.80 5.05 12.27
N GLU A 76 -18.07 5.00 13.58
CA GLU A 76 -17.67 3.90 14.48
C GLU A 76 -18.68 2.74 14.54
N LYS A 77 -19.83 2.87 13.86
CA LYS A 77 -20.91 1.86 13.90
C LYS A 77 -21.40 1.46 12.52
N ASP A 78 -22.62 1.87 12.14
CA ASP A 78 -23.32 1.33 10.99
C ASP A 78 -22.70 1.83 9.69
N VAL A 79 -22.22 0.89 8.88
CA VAL A 79 -21.57 1.17 7.60
C VAL A 79 -22.12 0.24 6.53
N LEU A 80 -22.36 0.79 5.35
CA LEU A 80 -22.80 0.06 4.16
C LEU A 80 -21.80 0.27 3.03
N ILE A 81 -21.42 -0.78 2.31
CA ILE A 81 -20.56 -0.71 1.13
C ILE A 81 -21.34 -1.18 -0.09
N LEU A 82 -21.38 -0.33 -1.10
CA LEU A 82 -21.95 -0.60 -2.42
C LEU A 82 -20.79 -0.85 -3.39
N SER A 83 -20.67 -2.07 -3.91
CA SER A 83 -19.48 -2.45 -4.69
C SER A 83 -19.82 -3.44 -5.81
N PRO A 84 -19.14 -3.37 -6.97
CA PRO A 84 -19.17 -4.48 -7.93
C PRO A 84 -18.72 -5.77 -7.24
N PHE A 85 -19.46 -6.86 -7.48
CA PHE A 85 -19.09 -8.18 -6.96
C PHE A 85 -18.44 -9.06 -8.02
N SER A 86 -18.63 -8.79 -9.31
CA SER A 86 -18.04 -9.55 -10.42
C SER A 86 -17.95 -8.72 -11.69
N ARG A 87 -17.22 -9.24 -12.69
CA ARG A 87 -17.05 -8.59 -14.02
C ARG A 87 -16.56 -7.14 -13.88
N PHE A 88 -15.57 -6.95 -13.02
CA PHE A 88 -15.14 -5.63 -12.57
C PHE A 88 -14.75 -4.72 -13.73
N MET A 89 -14.02 -5.24 -14.72
CA MET A 89 -13.59 -4.46 -15.88
C MET A 89 -14.73 -4.00 -16.80
N ALA A 90 -15.85 -4.72 -16.84
CA ALA A 90 -17.01 -4.39 -17.68
C ALA A 90 -18.13 -3.66 -16.92
N THR A 91 -18.03 -3.60 -15.60
CA THR A 91 -18.97 -2.93 -14.72
C THR A 91 -18.63 -1.44 -14.60
N SER A 92 -19.65 -0.60 -14.45
CA SER A 92 -19.54 0.83 -14.17
C SER A 92 -20.65 1.29 -13.25
N PHE A 93 -20.44 2.47 -12.67
CA PHE A 93 -21.49 3.27 -12.04
C PHE A 93 -21.91 4.39 -12.99
N SER A 94 -23.13 4.90 -12.82
CA SER A 94 -23.55 6.21 -13.33
C SER A 94 -24.43 6.89 -12.29
N GLN A 95 -24.60 8.20 -12.41
CA GLN A 95 -25.53 8.95 -11.59
C GLN A 95 -26.44 9.77 -12.49
N THR A 96 -27.74 9.58 -12.34
CA THR A 96 -28.77 10.32 -13.07
C THR A 96 -29.62 11.06 -12.05
N ASN A 97 -29.51 12.39 -11.98
CA ASN A 97 -30.10 13.22 -10.93
C ASN A 97 -29.69 12.71 -9.53
N SER A 98 -30.67 12.36 -8.69
CA SER A 98 -30.48 11.82 -7.34
C SER A 98 -30.56 10.29 -7.31
N THR A 99 -30.18 9.60 -8.37
CA THR A 99 -30.18 8.13 -8.44
C THR A 99 -28.80 7.63 -8.85
N LEU A 100 -28.18 6.83 -7.98
CA LEU A 100 -26.96 6.08 -8.28
C LEU A 100 -27.34 4.78 -8.99
N GLU A 101 -26.73 4.51 -10.13
CA GLU A 101 -27.05 3.41 -11.02
C GLU A 101 -25.84 2.49 -11.19
N TYR A 102 -26.09 1.18 -11.17
CA TYR A 102 -25.08 0.16 -11.38
C TYR A 102 -25.36 -0.64 -12.65
N GLY A 103 -24.32 -0.91 -13.44
CA GLY A 103 -24.50 -1.53 -14.74
C GLY A 103 -23.25 -1.93 -15.50
N VAL A 104 -23.46 -2.40 -16.73
CA VAL A 104 -22.40 -2.57 -17.74
C VAL A 104 -22.04 -1.21 -18.33
N ILE A 105 -20.75 -0.97 -18.60
CA ILE A 105 -20.24 0.24 -19.27
C ILE A 105 -21.07 0.61 -20.50
N GLY A 106 -21.46 1.88 -20.60
CA GLY A 106 -22.37 2.42 -21.60
C GLY A 106 -21.93 2.24 -23.06
N SER A 107 -20.61 2.31 -23.29
CA SER A 107 -19.99 2.20 -24.61
C SER A 107 -19.85 0.76 -25.13
N MET A 108 -20.21 -0.25 -24.34
CA MET A 108 -20.14 -1.65 -24.78
C MET A 108 -20.99 -1.89 -26.04
N THR A 109 -20.37 -2.47 -27.06
CA THR A 109 -20.98 -2.66 -28.38
C THR A 109 -21.95 -3.84 -28.41
N SER A 110 -21.75 -4.83 -27.55
CA SER A 110 -22.69 -5.91 -27.38
C SER A 110 -22.63 -6.50 -25.97
N ILE A 111 -23.78 -7.00 -25.52
CA ILE A 111 -23.90 -7.82 -24.31
C ILE A 111 -24.40 -9.20 -24.77
N PRO A 112 -23.62 -10.28 -24.60
CA PRO A 112 -24.01 -11.60 -25.07
C PRO A 112 -25.23 -12.13 -24.30
N ALA A 113 -25.94 -13.09 -24.89
CA ALA A 113 -27.01 -13.78 -24.19
C ALA A 113 -26.44 -14.50 -22.95
N ASN A 114 -27.22 -14.54 -21.87
CA ASN A 114 -26.83 -15.14 -20.59
C ASN A 114 -25.61 -14.50 -19.91
N TYR A 115 -25.22 -13.28 -20.31
CA TYR A 115 -24.22 -12.52 -19.59
C TYR A 115 -24.69 -12.22 -18.17
N ASN A 116 -23.84 -12.49 -17.18
CA ASN A 116 -24.10 -12.20 -15.78
C ASN A 116 -23.03 -11.27 -15.21
N HIS A 117 -23.50 -10.35 -14.37
CA HIS A 117 -22.68 -9.58 -13.46
C HIS A 117 -23.47 -9.40 -12.16
N SER A 118 -22.81 -8.97 -11.10
CA SER A 118 -23.37 -8.98 -9.75
C SER A 118 -22.77 -7.84 -8.95
N MET A 119 -23.59 -7.28 -8.08
CA MET A 119 -23.22 -6.25 -7.11
C MET A 119 -23.32 -6.83 -5.70
N ILE A 120 -22.51 -6.33 -4.78
CA ILE A 120 -22.60 -6.62 -3.35
C ILE A 120 -23.00 -5.36 -2.60
N VAL A 121 -23.96 -5.53 -1.68
CA VAL A 121 -24.28 -4.59 -0.63
C VAL A 121 -23.84 -5.22 0.67
N PHE A 122 -22.80 -4.68 1.29
CA PHE A 122 -22.20 -5.24 2.51
C PHE A 122 -22.46 -4.33 3.70
N TYR A 123 -22.93 -4.89 4.81
CA TYR A 123 -23.25 -4.15 6.04
C TYR A 123 -22.49 -4.73 7.23
N SER A 124 -21.99 -3.84 8.09
CA SER A 124 -21.51 -4.19 9.42
C SER A 124 -21.71 -3.00 10.36
N SER A 125 -21.77 -3.29 11.66
CA SER A 125 -22.02 -2.31 12.72
C SER A 125 -20.74 -2.01 13.53
N LYS A 126 -19.57 -2.31 12.96
CA LYS A 126 -18.26 -2.27 13.64
C LYS A 126 -17.39 -1.09 13.22
N GLY A 127 -17.96 -0.13 12.50
CA GLY A 127 -17.27 1.04 11.99
C GLY A 127 -16.61 0.83 10.64
N ILE A 128 -16.11 1.92 10.05
CA ILE A 128 -15.66 2.01 8.66
C ILE A 128 -14.53 1.03 8.37
N ARG A 129 -13.45 1.07 9.15
CA ARG A 129 -12.27 0.21 8.89
C ARG A 129 -12.58 -1.26 8.97
N GLU A 130 -13.34 -1.66 10.00
CA GLU A 130 -13.69 -3.06 10.19
C GLU A 130 -14.65 -3.54 9.10
N THR A 131 -15.61 -2.70 8.69
CA THR A 131 -16.55 -3.04 7.62
C THR A 131 -15.84 -3.25 6.28
N ILE A 132 -14.89 -2.37 5.93
CA ILE A 132 -14.09 -2.50 4.70
C ILE A 132 -13.25 -3.78 4.73
N ARG A 133 -12.69 -4.12 5.90
CA ARG A 133 -11.95 -5.37 6.09
C ARG A 133 -12.85 -6.59 5.93
N GLU A 134 -14.01 -6.63 6.57
CA GLU A 134 -14.94 -7.77 6.49
C GLU A 134 -15.53 -7.93 5.07
N TRP A 135 -15.82 -6.82 4.39
CA TRP A 135 -16.18 -6.80 2.97
C TRP A 135 -15.06 -7.41 2.13
N GLY A 136 -13.83 -6.94 2.31
CA GLY A 136 -12.66 -7.44 1.61
C GLY A 136 -12.39 -8.94 1.83
N GLN A 137 -12.52 -9.42 3.08
CA GLN A 137 -12.42 -10.85 3.40
C GLN A 137 -13.51 -11.67 2.72
N THR A 138 -14.72 -11.12 2.61
CA THR A 138 -15.83 -11.74 1.87
C THR A 138 -15.50 -11.82 0.38
N MET A 139 -14.95 -10.76 -0.20
CA MET A 139 -14.48 -10.73 -1.59
C MET A 139 -13.36 -11.75 -1.83
N GLN A 140 -12.30 -11.75 -1.01
CA GLN A 140 -11.19 -12.71 -1.12
C GLN A 140 -11.69 -14.15 -1.05
N LYS A 141 -12.59 -14.46 -0.12
CA LYS A 141 -13.20 -15.80 0.00
C LYS A 141 -14.02 -16.17 -1.24
N ALA A 142 -14.80 -15.26 -1.80
CA ALA A 142 -15.61 -15.51 -2.98
C ALA A 142 -14.77 -15.87 -4.22
N TYR A 143 -13.54 -15.34 -4.29
CA TYR A 143 -12.62 -15.53 -5.41
C TYR A 143 -11.47 -16.51 -5.11
N ASN A 144 -11.51 -17.21 -3.97
CA ASN A 144 -10.45 -18.09 -3.48
C ASN A 144 -9.06 -17.43 -3.45
N ARG A 145 -9.01 -16.12 -3.23
CA ARG A 145 -7.75 -15.39 -3.09
C ARG A 145 -7.12 -15.71 -1.75
N THR A 146 -5.85 -16.08 -1.77
CA THR A 146 -5.01 -16.24 -0.58
C THR A 146 -3.96 -15.13 -0.53
N ASN A 147 -3.37 -14.94 0.64
CA ASN A 147 -2.25 -14.00 0.82
C ASN A 147 -0.88 -14.67 0.67
N GLU A 148 -0.83 -15.91 0.16
CA GLU A 148 0.42 -16.69 0.10
C GLU A 148 1.50 -15.98 -0.73
N HIS A 149 1.17 -15.52 -1.93
CA HIS A 149 2.14 -14.80 -2.78
C HIS A 149 2.55 -13.46 -2.15
N ARG A 150 1.60 -12.69 -1.59
CA ARG A 150 1.89 -11.43 -0.88
C ARG A 150 2.85 -11.65 0.29
N LEU A 151 2.61 -12.66 1.11
CA LEU A 151 3.42 -12.93 2.30
C LEU A 151 4.82 -13.45 1.95
N ASN A 152 4.98 -14.10 0.79
CA ASN A 152 6.26 -14.65 0.33
C ASN A 152 6.97 -13.77 -0.71
N ASP A 153 6.44 -12.59 -1.03
CA ASP A 153 7.05 -11.69 -2.00
C ASP A 153 8.31 -11.04 -1.41
N LEU A 154 9.45 -11.25 -2.07
CA LEU A 154 10.74 -10.69 -1.65
C LEU A 154 10.71 -9.15 -1.67
N THR A 155 10.04 -8.55 -2.67
CA THR A 155 9.98 -7.09 -2.84
C THR A 155 9.15 -6.42 -1.74
N ILE A 156 8.22 -7.16 -1.17
CA ILE A 156 7.46 -6.75 0.01
C ILE A 156 8.32 -6.95 1.25
N ASN A 157 8.97 -8.09 1.45
CA ASN A 157 9.57 -8.41 2.75
C ASN A 157 10.93 -7.75 3.03
N TYR A 158 11.69 -7.40 1.99
CA TYR A 158 13.05 -6.89 2.15
C TYR A 158 13.22 -5.48 1.58
N LEU A 159 14.22 -4.76 2.09
CA LEU A 159 14.59 -3.44 1.62
C LEU A 159 15.03 -3.47 0.14
N GLY A 160 14.46 -2.58 -0.67
CA GLY A 160 14.75 -2.46 -2.11
C GLY A 160 15.25 -1.09 -2.50
N TYR A 161 15.95 -1.03 -3.64
CA TYR A 161 16.35 0.23 -4.27
C TYR A 161 15.51 0.49 -5.51
N TYR A 162 14.92 1.68 -5.62
CA TYR A 162 13.99 2.05 -6.69
C TYR A 162 14.54 3.18 -7.56
N THR A 163 14.24 3.11 -8.85
CA THR A 163 14.56 4.17 -9.83
C THR A 163 13.29 4.78 -10.43
N ASP A 164 12.16 4.64 -9.73
CA ASP A 164 10.82 5.14 -10.09
C ASP A 164 10.74 6.68 -10.06
N ASN A 165 9.66 7.27 -10.58
CA ASN A 165 9.45 8.71 -10.73
C ASN A 165 9.37 9.45 -9.38
N GLY A 166 10.54 9.78 -8.88
CA GLY A 166 10.82 10.47 -7.63
C GLY A 166 12.22 10.12 -7.12
N GLY A 167 12.80 8.99 -7.56
CA GLY A 167 14.16 8.58 -7.27
C GLY A 167 15.22 9.40 -8.01
N TYR A 168 16.40 9.54 -7.41
CA TYR A 168 17.50 10.33 -7.96
C TYR A 168 17.95 9.87 -9.35
N TYR A 169 17.83 8.57 -9.65
CA TYR A 169 18.24 7.98 -10.92
C TYR A 169 17.11 7.70 -11.92
N TYR A 170 15.94 8.31 -11.77
CA TYR A 170 14.87 8.22 -12.78
C TYR A 170 15.20 9.07 -14.01
N TYR A 171 15.42 8.45 -15.17
CA TYR A 171 15.91 9.13 -16.39
C TYR A 171 17.16 10.01 -16.16
N HIS A 172 17.96 9.68 -15.14
CA HIS A 172 19.14 10.40 -14.71
C HIS A 172 20.21 9.38 -14.29
N SER A 173 21.35 9.30 -14.99
CA SER A 173 22.49 8.44 -14.62
C SER A 173 23.58 9.25 -13.92
N GLU A 174 24.55 8.58 -13.29
CA GLU A 174 25.75 9.27 -12.79
C GLU A 174 26.49 9.97 -13.95
N ILE A 175 27.01 11.17 -13.69
CA ILE A 175 27.68 11.98 -14.71
C ILE A 175 28.85 11.22 -15.32
N GLY A 176 28.85 11.09 -16.65
CA GLY A 176 29.95 10.51 -17.41
C GLY A 176 29.98 8.97 -17.43
N VAL A 177 28.93 8.30 -16.95
CA VAL A 177 28.78 6.84 -17.04
C VAL A 177 27.38 6.45 -17.51
N ASP A 178 27.23 5.23 -18.01
CA ASP A 178 25.93 4.66 -18.38
C ASP A 178 25.14 4.16 -17.15
N TYR A 179 23.92 3.69 -17.39
CA TYR A 179 23.07 3.14 -16.33
C TYR A 179 23.59 1.82 -15.79
N GLU A 180 24.15 0.96 -16.64
CA GLU A 180 24.74 -0.30 -16.18
C GLU A 180 25.76 -0.05 -15.08
N ARG A 181 26.68 0.89 -15.31
CA ARG A 181 27.67 1.28 -14.31
C ARG A 181 27.05 2.03 -13.14
N THR A 182 26.04 2.88 -13.37
CA THR A 182 25.31 3.58 -12.30
C THR A 182 24.69 2.58 -11.32
N MET A 183 23.97 1.57 -11.80
CA MET A 183 23.32 0.57 -10.94
C MET A 183 24.34 -0.30 -10.18
N VAL A 184 25.45 -0.67 -10.83
CA VAL A 184 26.57 -1.36 -10.16
C VAL A 184 27.20 -0.48 -9.07
N ASN A 185 27.32 0.84 -9.31
CA ASN A 185 27.82 1.77 -8.30
C ASN A 185 26.84 1.90 -7.13
N VAL A 186 25.53 1.96 -7.39
CA VAL A 186 24.48 1.95 -6.34
C VAL A 186 24.66 0.71 -5.46
N ARG A 187 24.79 -0.48 -6.04
CA ARG A 187 24.95 -1.75 -5.29
C ARG A 187 26.17 -1.75 -4.38
N HIS A 188 27.30 -1.25 -4.86
CA HIS A 188 28.58 -1.37 -4.15
C HIS A 188 28.95 -0.17 -3.28
N GLN A 189 28.38 1.01 -3.53
CA GLN A 189 28.74 2.24 -2.82
C GLN A 189 27.71 2.66 -1.78
N ILE A 190 26.47 2.16 -1.85
CA ILE A 190 25.46 2.41 -0.83
C ILE A 190 25.55 1.33 0.26
N PRO A 191 25.81 1.69 1.54
CA PRO A 191 26.01 0.73 2.62
C PRO A 191 24.68 0.26 3.21
N LEU A 192 23.77 -0.24 2.37
CA LEU A 192 22.48 -0.79 2.78
C LEU A 192 22.28 -2.22 2.24
N PRO A 193 21.59 -3.08 3.00
CA PRO A 193 21.33 -4.46 2.61
C PRO A 193 20.15 -4.53 1.62
N PHE A 194 20.32 -3.99 0.40
CA PHE A 194 19.31 -4.13 -0.64
C PHE A 194 19.24 -5.58 -1.15
N HIS A 195 18.05 -6.15 -1.18
CA HIS A 195 17.81 -7.50 -1.69
C HIS A 195 17.33 -7.51 -3.15
N TYR A 196 16.95 -6.37 -3.69
CA TYR A 196 16.55 -6.23 -5.09
C TYR A 196 16.69 -4.78 -5.56
N MET A 197 16.66 -4.60 -6.88
CA MET A 197 16.63 -3.28 -7.51
C MET A 197 15.48 -3.19 -8.53
N GLN A 198 14.81 -2.05 -8.57
CA GLN A 198 13.79 -1.75 -9.56
C GLN A 198 14.37 -0.96 -10.73
N LEU A 199 14.05 -1.40 -11.95
CA LEU A 199 14.37 -0.74 -13.21
C LEU A 199 13.10 -0.10 -13.78
N ASP A 200 13.03 1.23 -13.74
CA ASP A 200 11.85 1.95 -14.22
C ASP A 200 11.77 2.05 -15.76
N SER A 201 10.82 2.80 -16.30
CA SER A 201 10.52 2.91 -17.72
C SER A 201 11.67 3.37 -18.63
N TRP A 202 12.86 3.68 -18.13
CA TRP A 202 14.00 4.21 -18.89
C TRP A 202 14.84 3.16 -19.64
N TRP A 203 14.64 1.85 -19.44
CA TRP A 203 15.57 0.84 -19.97
C TRP A 203 15.19 0.10 -21.27
N TYR A 204 13.91 0.07 -21.63
CA TYR A 204 13.41 -0.66 -22.81
C TYR A 204 12.96 0.26 -23.96
N TYR A 205 12.81 -0.33 -25.15
CA TYR A 205 12.41 0.40 -26.36
C TYR A 205 10.95 0.83 -26.32
N LYS A 206 10.73 2.09 -26.68
CA LYS A 206 9.40 2.70 -26.76
C LYS A 206 9.04 3.01 -28.21
N GLY A 207 7.81 2.71 -28.59
CA GLY A 207 7.24 2.98 -29.91
C GLY A 207 6.38 4.24 -29.93
N ILE A 208 5.36 4.22 -30.80
CA ILE A 208 4.40 5.32 -30.92
C ILE A 208 3.73 5.61 -29.57
N GLY A 209 3.61 6.90 -29.24
CA GLY A 209 3.03 7.37 -27.97
C GLY A 209 3.93 7.19 -26.74
N HIS A 210 5.12 6.63 -26.90
CA HIS A 210 5.99 6.18 -25.80
C HIS A 210 5.48 4.93 -25.05
N GLY A 211 4.58 4.16 -25.67
CA GLY A 211 4.24 2.80 -25.22
C GLY A 211 5.37 1.81 -25.52
N VAL A 212 5.27 0.60 -24.98
CA VAL A 212 6.30 -0.45 -25.16
C VAL A 212 6.25 -0.97 -26.59
N SER A 213 7.35 -0.85 -27.32
CA SER A 213 7.50 -1.48 -28.65
C SER A 213 8.24 -2.80 -28.57
N GLU A 214 9.28 -2.87 -27.74
CA GLU A 214 10.07 -4.07 -27.49
C GLU A 214 10.62 -4.04 -26.05
N TYR A 215 10.28 -5.06 -25.26
CA TYR A 215 10.66 -5.17 -23.85
C TYR A 215 12.02 -5.87 -23.71
N THR A 216 13.04 -5.23 -24.28
CA THR A 216 14.44 -5.66 -24.19
C THR A 216 15.32 -4.46 -23.86
N ALA A 217 16.47 -4.72 -23.24
CA ALA A 217 17.39 -3.67 -22.85
C ALA A 217 17.97 -2.91 -24.04
N MET A 218 17.88 -1.59 -23.99
CA MET A 218 18.53 -0.72 -24.95
C MET A 218 20.04 -0.75 -24.76
N ARG A 219 20.79 -1.06 -25.82
CA ARG A 219 22.26 -1.22 -25.78
C ARG A 219 23.02 0.00 -25.25
N HIS A 220 22.50 1.22 -25.43
CA HIS A 220 23.17 2.43 -24.91
C HIS A 220 22.92 2.66 -23.41
N ILE A 221 21.94 1.97 -22.82
CA ILE A 221 21.65 1.98 -21.38
C ILE A 221 22.39 0.83 -20.69
N PHE A 222 22.34 -0.37 -21.30
CA PHE A 222 22.99 -1.59 -20.84
C PHE A 222 23.84 -2.21 -21.96
N PRO A 223 25.09 -1.75 -22.16
CA PRO A 223 25.96 -2.21 -23.25
C PRO A 223 26.20 -3.71 -23.28
N ASP A 224 26.24 -4.35 -22.10
CA ASP A 224 26.49 -5.79 -21.96
C ASP A 224 25.19 -6.59 -21.69
N GLY A 225 24.04 -5.89 -21.60
CA GLY A 225 22.71 -6.47 -21.41
C GLY A 225 22.37 -6.85 -19.96
N LEU A 226 21.09 -7.11 -19.70
CA LEU A 226 20.59 -7.35 -18.33
C LEU A 226 21.15 -8.60 -17.66
N GLN A 227 21.49 -9.66 -18.42
CA GLN A 227 22.14 -10.84 -17.84
C GLN A 227 23.53 -10.51 -17.29
N ALA A 228 24.28 -9.62 -17.95
CA ALA A 228 25.59 -9.18 -17.47
C ALA A 228 25.44 -8.26 -16.26
N LEU A 229 24.45 -7.35 -16.28
CA LEU A 229 24.10 -6.54 -15.12
C LEU A 229 23.76 -7.41 -13.92
N HIS A 230 22.86 -8.39 -14.06
CA HIS A 230 22.43 -9.28 -12.97
C HIS A 230 23.61 -9.98 -12.30
N ARG A 231 24.57 -10.50 -13.08
CA ARG A 231 25.83 -11.07 -12.55
C ARG A 231 26.68 -10.04 -11.81
N ARG A 232 26.78 -8.80 -12.31
CA ARG A 232 27.53 -7.70 -11.69
C ARG A 232 26.88 -7.17 -10.42
N LEU A 233 25.58 -7.38 -10.26
CA LEU A 233 24.82 -7.10 -9.05
C LEU A 233 24.79 -8.31 -8.10
N GLU A 234 25.72 -9.26 -8.24
CA GLU A 234 25.82 -10.45 -7.39
C GLU A 234 24.56 -11.34 -7.42
N ASN A 235 23.84 -11.30 -8.54
CA ASN A 235 22.60 -12.01 -8.79
C ASN A 235 21.42 -11.62 -7.88
N ILE A 236 21.42 -10.43 -7.27
CA ILE A 236 20.22 -9.94 -6.59
C ILE A 236 19.05 -9.84 -7.58
N PRO A 237 17.83 -10.22 -7.17
CA PRO A 237 16.64 -10.08 -8.00
C PRO A 237 16.39 -8.66 -8.53
N LEU A 238 15.67 -8.58 -9.64
CA LEU A 238 15.21 -7.34 -10.25
C LEU A 238 13.68 -7.24 -10.23
N ALA A 239 13.19 -6.02 -10.06
CA ALA A 239 11.83 -5.60 -10.36
C ALA A 239 11.88 -4.71 -11.61
N ALA A 240 10.87 -4.76 -12.47
CA ALA A 240 10.89 -3.92 -13.67
C ALA A 240 9.51 -3.40 -14.08
N HIS A 241 9.51 -2.12 -14.41
CA HIS A 241 8.37 -1.36 -14.92
C HIS A 241 8.00 -1.81 -16.34
N ASN A 242 6.71 -1.79 -16.67
CA ASN A 242 6.17 -1.82 -18.04
C ASN A 242 5.06 -0.78 -18.23
N ARG A 243 5.08 -0.03 -19.35
CA ARG A 243 3.99 0.91 -19.72
C ARG A 243 2.83 0.15 -20.38
N TYR A 244 1.89 0.91 -20.93
CA TYR A 244 0.96 0.43 -21.96
C TYR A 244 1.70 -0.02 -23.24
N TRP A 245 1.05 -0.82 -24.08
CA TRP A 245 1.66 -1.39 -25.30
C TRP A 245 1.48 -0.47 -26.51
N ALA A 246 2.57 -0.17 -27.22
CA ALA A 246 2.53 0.66 -28.42
C ALA A 246 1.85 -0.08 -29.59
N TYR A 247 1.18 0.66 -30.47
CA TYR A 247 0.58 0.07 -31.68
C TYR A 247 1.59 -0.65 -32.56
N ASP A 248 2.81 -0.13 -32.66
CA ASP A 248 3.91 -0.65 -33.48
C ASP A 248 4.81 -1.65 -32.73
N ASN A 249 4.32 -2.25 -31.63
CA ASN A 249 5.08 -3.27 -30.92
C ASN A 249 5.42 -4.48 -31.81
N VAL A 250 6.59 -5.07 -31.57
CA VAL A 250 7.10 -6.18 -32.39
C VAL A 250 6.35 -7.50 -32.13
N TYR A 251 5.74 -7.65 -30.95
CA TYR A 251 5.10 -8.88 -30.51
C TYR A 251 3.82 -9.21 -31.30
N LYS A 252 3.10 -8.20 -31.80
CA LYS A 252 1.89 -8.38 -32.63
C LYS A 252 2.12 -9.15 -33.94
N GLN A 253 3.38 -9.35 -34.35
CA GLN A 253 3.72 -10.15 -35.53
C GLN A 253 3.61 -11.65 -35.26
N LYS A 254 3.73 -12.08 -34.00
CA LYS A 254 3.74 -13.48 -33.58
C LYS A 254 2.54 -13.83 -32.70
N TYR A 255 2.02 -12.87 -31.95
CA TYR A 255 0.98 -13.06 -30.95
C TYR A 255 -0.26 -12.21 -31.24
N SER A 256 -1.34 -12.57 -30.58
CA SER A 256 -2.67 -11.99 -30.73
C SER A 256 -2.78 -10.70 -29.93
N PHE A 257 -2.79 -9.57 -30.64
CA PHE A 257 -2.98 -8.25 -30.07
C PHE A 257 -4.27 -7.61 -30.58
N ALA A 258 -5.05 -7.05 -29.66
CA ALA A 258 -6.08 -6.09 -30.01
C ALA A 258 -5.37 -4.77 -30.37
N LEU A 259 -5.83 -4.12 -31.43
CA LEU A 259 -5.19 -2.93 -32.00
C LEU A 259 -6.17 -1.76 -31.99
N ASP A 260 -5.71 -0.61 -31.53
CA ASP A 260 -6.43 0.66 -31.63
C ASP A 260 -5.62 1.61 -32.49
N GLU A 261 -5.92 1.63 -33.79
CA GLU A 261 -5.24 2.49 -34.75
C GLU A 261 -5.49 3.98 -34.48
N LYS A 262 -6.66 4.34 -33.94
CA LYS A 262 -7.03 5.73 -33.68
C LYS A 262 -6.14 6.31 -32.58
N ASN A 263 -6.02 5.60 -31.47
CA ASN A 263 -5.25 6.05 -30.31
C ASN A 263 -3.80 5.55 -30.31
N LYS A 264 -3.41 4.80 -31.34
CA LYS A 264 -2.05 4.26 -31.52
C LYS A 264 -1.58 3.40 -30.34
N LYS A 265 -2.48 2.58 -29.79
CA LYS A 265 -2.18 1.61 -28.73
C LYS A 265 -2.50 0.18 -29.18
N ALA A 266 -1.94 -0.79 -28.47
CA ALA A 266 -2.26 -2.20 -28.62
C ALA A 266 -2.47 -2.84 -27.24
N LEU A 267 -2.96 -4.08 -27.22
CA LEU A 267 -3.09 -4.86 -25.99
C LEU A 267 -3.01 -6.35 -26.29
N PRO A 268 -2.22 -7.15 -25.55
CA PRO A 268 -2.26 -8.61 -25.67
C PRO A 268 -3.66 -9.14 -25.34
N ILE A 269 -4.27 -9.91 -26.23
CA ILE A 269 -5.60 -10.49 -26.02
C ILE A 269 -5.52 -11.60 -24.95
N GLY A 270 -4.41 -12.33 -24.91
CA GLY A 270 -4.18 -13.37 -23.90
C GLY A 270 -4.85 -14.72 -24.17
N ASN A 271 -5.21 -14.99 -25.44
CA ASN A 271 -5.72 -16.28 -25.91
C ASN A 271 -4.63 -17.18 -26.53
N ASP A 272 -3.36 -16.81 -26.40
CA ASP A 272 -2.20 -17.58 -26.87
C ASP A 272 -1.07 -17.58 -25.82
N SER A 273 0.13 -18.03 -26.21
CA SER A 273 1.28 -18.20 -25.29
C SER A 273 2.02 -16.90 -24.94
N PHE A 274 1.55 -15.72 -25.38
CA PHE A 274 2.29 -14.46 -25.22
C PHE A 274 2.82 -14.26 -23.80
N TRP A 275 1.96 -14.28 -22.78
CA TRP A 275 2.37 -13.99 -21.40
C TRP A 275 3.34 -15.01 -20.82
N PHE A 276 3.16 -16.30 -21.14
CA PHE A 276 4.09 -17.33 -20.73
C PHE A 276 5.47 -17.10 -21.37
N ASP A 277 5.52 -16.94 -22.70
CA ASP A 277 6.77 -16.71 -23.42
C ASP A 277 7.45 -15.42 -22.94
N PHE A 278 6.66 -14.37 -22.74
CA PHE A 278 7.09 -13.05 -22.30
C PHE A 278 7.72 -13.06 -20.90
N PHE A 279 7.14 -13.76 -19.92
CA PHE A 279 7.76 -13.87 -18.60
C PHE A 279 8.85 -14.93 -18.55
N ASN A 280 8.79 -15.98 -19.37
CA ASN A 280 9.84 -17.00 -19.38
C ASN A 280 11.19 -16.42 -19.84
N GLN A 281 11.19 -15.51 -20.82
CA GLN A 281 12.43 -14.84 -21.29
C GLN A 281 13.04 -13.89 -20.25
N THR A 282 12.30 -13.42 -19.24
CA THR A 282 12.84 -12.48 -18.25
C THR A 282 13.58 -13.15 -17.09
N ARG A 283 13.43 -14.48 -16.96
CA ARG A 283 14.09 -15.28 -15.92
C ARG A 283 15.62 -15.23 -16.03
N ASP A 284 16.13 -15.12 -17.25
CA ASP A 284 17.58 -15.15 -17.51
C ASP A 284 18.34 -13.99 -16.88
N TRP A 285 17.65 -12.89 -16.56
CA TRP A 285 18.22 -11.71 -15.93
C TRP A 285 17.64 -11.43 -14.54
N GLY A 286 16.95 -12.40 -13.94
CA GLY A 286 16.57 -12.34 -12.53
C GLY A 286 15.34 -11.48 -12.22
N LEU A 287 14.45 -11.23 -13.18
CA LEU A 287 13.19 -10.54 -12.91
C LEU A 287 12.30 -11.40 -12.00
N ILE A 288 11.83 -10.83 -10.88
CA ILE A 288 10.91 -11.49 -9.94
C ILE A 288 9.58 -10.75 -9.78
N LEU A 289 9.55 -9.47 -10.17
CA LEU A 289 8.37 -8.61 -10.09
C LEU A 289 8.24 -7.82 -11.38
N TYR A 290 7.11 -8.00 -12.05
CA TYR A 290 6.71 -7.19 -13.20
C TYR A 290 5.68 -6.15 -12.76
N GLU A 291 6.00 -4.88 -12.98
CA GLU A 291 5.09 -3.78 -12.73
C GLU A 291 4.33 -3.42 -14.00
N GLN A 292 3.01 -3.63 -13.99
CA GLN A 292 2.13 -3.09 -15.03
C GLN A 292 1.68 -1.70 -14.61
N ASP A 293 2.31 -0.70 -15.22
CA ASP A 293 2.00 0.71 -15.04
C ASP A 293 1.10 1.22 -16.18
N TRP A 294 0.62 2.46 -16.04
CA TRP A 294 -0.25 3.16 -16.99
C TRP A 294 -1.53 2.37 -17.27
N LEU A 295 -2.04 1.66 -16.26
CA LEU A 295 -3.26 0.84 -16.36
C LEU A 295 -4.48 1.70 -16.72
N ASP A 296 -4.58 2.88 -16.12
CA ASP A 296 -5.55 3.91 -16.42
C ASP A 296 -5.45 4.41 -17.87
N HIS A 297 -4.27 4.82 -18.33
CA HIS A 297 -4.01 5.30 -19.68
C HIS A 297 -4.26 4.21 -20.72
N GLN A 298 -3.90 2.96 -20.42
CA GLN A 298 -4.26 1.83 -21.26
C GLN A 298 -5.78 1.63 -21.27
N THR A 299 -6.50 1.90 -20.19
CA THR A 299 -7.97 1.74 -20.13
C THR A 299 -8.72 2.87 -20.86
N TYR A 300 -8.43 4.13 -20.55
CA TYR A 300 -9.14 5.28 -21.12
C TYR A 300 -8.86 5.49 -22.61
N ASP A 301 -7.59 5.35 -22.99
CA ASP A 301 -7.15 5.70 -24.33
C ASP A 301 -7.19 4.50 -25.30
N PHE A 302 -7.59 3.31 -24.85
CA PHE A 302 -7.69 2.14 -25.70
C PHE A 302 -9.16 1.73 -25.86
N THR A 303 -9.75 2.22 -26.95
CA THR A 303 -11.17 2.04 -27.29
C THR A 303 -11.66 0.59 -27.12
N PRO A 304 -10.89 -0.46 -27.49
CA PRO A 304 -11.35 -1.83 -27.33
C PRO A 304 -11.70 -2.22 -25.88
N LEU A 305 -11.01 -1.68 -24.87
CA LEU A 305 -11.32 -1.98 -23.46
C LEU A 305 -12.67 -1.39 -23.01
N CYS A 306 -13.16 -0.36 -23.70
CA CYS A 306 -14.43 0.28 -23.43
C CYS A 306 -15.58 -0.23 -24.32
N THR A 307 -15.29 -1.10 -25.30
CA THR A 307 -16.26 -1.52 -26.33
C THR A 307 -16.42 -3.03 -26.45
N ASP A 308 -15.46 -3.81 -25.95
CA ASP A 308 -15.49 -5.25 -25.79
C ASP A 308 -15.67 -5.62 -24.31
N ILE A 309 -16.75 -6.36 -24.02
CA ILE A 309 -17.18 -6.70 -22.66
C ILE A 309 -16.26 -7.72 -21.97
N HIS A 310 -15.42 -8.44 -22.71
CA HIS A 310 -14.55 -9.50 -22.19
C HIS A 310 -13.08 -9.10 -22.12
N LEU A 311 -12.63 -8.19 -23.00
CA LEU A 311 -11.21 -7.92 -23.23
C LEU A 311 -10.45 -7.52 -21.96
N GLY A 312 -11.01 -6.66 -21.12
CA GLY A 312 -10.32 -6.20 -19.90
C GLY A 312 -10.06 -7.30 -18.89
N GLN A 313 -11.08 -8.13 -18.61
CA GLN A 313 -10.92 -9.28 -17.72
C GLN A 313 -9.94 -10.30 -18.33
N GLN A 314 -10.06 -10.57 -19.63
CA GLN A 314 -9.21 -11.53 -20.34
C GLN A 314 -7.73 -11.11 -20.33
N TRP A 315 -7.45 -9.84 -20.59
CA TRP A 315 -6.09 -9.29 -20.56
C TRP A 315 -5.41 -9.49 -19.19
N LEU A 316 -6.07 -9.07 -18.10
CA LEU A 316 -5.47 -9.13 -16.76
C LEU A 316 -5.34 -10.56 -16.24
N THR A 317 -6.36 -11.40 -16.46
CA THR A 317 -6.34 -12.80 -16.00
C THR A 317 -5.36 -13.66 -16.80
N SER A 318 -5.20 -13.42 -18.10
CA SER A 318 -4.17 -14.12 -18.90
C SER A 318 -2.75 -13.70 -18.52
N MET A 319 -2.52 -12.41 -18.22
CA MET A 319 -1.26 -11.93 -17.64
C MET A 319 -0.97 -12.64 -16.33
N GLY A 320 -1.97 -12.71 -15.45
CA GLY A 320 -1.92 -13.48 -14.20
C GLY A 320 -1.54 -14.95 -14.39
N ALA A 321 -2.21 -15.63 -15.33
CA ALA A 321 -1.96 -17.05 -15.61
C ALA A 321 -0.56 -17.30 -16.19
N GLY A 322 -0.03 -16.39 -17.00
CA GLY A 322 1.35 -16.46 -17.47
C GLY A 322 2.35 -16.25 -16.34
N ALA A 323 2.08 -15.28 -15.45
CA ALA A 323 2.92 -14.98 -14.30
C ALA A 323 2.99 -16.16 -13.32
N GLU A 324 1.85 -16.82 -13.06
CA GLU A 324 1.77 -18.00 -12.20
C GLU A 324 2.67 -19.15 -12.69
N GLN A 325 2.65 -19.43 -14.00
CA GLN A 325 3.41 -20.53 -14.60
C GLN A 325 4.92 -20.43 -14.42
N VAL A 326 5.44 -19.22 -14.23
CA VAL A 326 6.89 -18.98 -14.07
C VAL A 326 7.28 -18.41 -12.72
N GLY A 327 6.32 -18.27 -11.79
CA GLY A 327 6.56 -17.74 -10.45
C GLY A 327 6.81 -16.24 -10.38
N MET A 328 6.30 -15.46 -11.35
CA MET A 328 6.44 -14.00 -11.41
C MET A 328 5.37 -13.32 -10.55
N ASN A 329 5.76 -12.37 -9.69
CA ASN A 329 4.79 -11.50 -9.01
C ASN A 329 4.49 -10.26 -9.86
N LEU A 330 3.33 -9.66 -9.61
CA LEU A 330 2.83 -8.51 -10.34
C LEU A 330 2.59 -7.33 -9.38
N GLN A 331 3.02 -6.14 -9.82
CA GLN A 331 2.65 -4.86 -9.23
C GLN A 331 1.73 -4.10 -10.18
N TYR A 332 0.64 -3.53 -9.67
CA TYR A 332 -0.20 -2.61 -10.44
C TYR A 332 0.14 -1.16 -10.10
N CYS A 333 0.35 -0.34 -11.12
CA CYS A 333 0.57 1.11 -10.99
C CYS A 333 -0.42 1.90 -11.86
N MET A 334 -0.74 3.12 -11.43
CA MET A 334 -1.84 3.95 -11.96
C MET A 334 -3.15 3.16 -12.10
N SER A 335 -3.41 2.26 -11.16
CA SER A 335 -4.54 1.34 -11.25
C SER A 335 -5.84 2.00 -10.80
N LEU A 336 -6.87 1.95 -11.65
CA LEU A 336 -8.26 2.23 -11.27
C LEU A 336 -8.84 1.18 -10.30
N PRO A 337 -9.89 1.50 -9.52
CA PRO A 337 -10.54 0.54 -8.63
C PRO A 337 -10.97 -0.76 -9.30
N ARG A 338 -11.40 -0.73 -10.57
CA ARG A 338 -11.73 -1.93 -11.36
C ARG A 338 -10.55 -2.89 -11.56
N HIS A 339 -9.33 -2.37 -11.68
CA HIS A 339 -8.13 -3.20 -11.78
C HIS A 339 -7.83 -3.90 -10.46
N ILE A 340 -7.93 -3.14 -9.36
CA ILE A 340 -7.73 -3.66 -8.01
C ILE A 340 -8.77 -4.73 -7.66
N LEU A 341 -10.04 -4.51 -8.01
CA LEU A 341 -11.07 -5.54 -7.84
C LEU A 341 -10.79 -6.77 -8.71
N THR A 342 -10.33 -6.60 -9.95
CA THR A 342 -9.95 -7.72 -10.84
C THR A 342 -8.76 -8.52 -10.30
N ALA A 343 -7.88 -7.92 -9.49
CA ALA A 343 -6.79 -8.64 -8.85
C ALA A 343 -7.27 -9.71 -7.84
N LEU A 344 -8.56 -9.74 -7.46
CA LEU A 344 -9.16 -10.89 -6.78
C LEU A 344 -9.03 -12.19 -7.60
N GLU A 345 -9.03 -12.09 -8.93
CA GLU A 345 -8.89 -13.20 -9.88
C GLU A 345 -7.42 -13.45 -10.27
N VAL A 346 -6.48 -12.64 -9.76
CA VAL A 346 -5.05 -12.69 -10.11
C VAL A 346 -4.19 -12.78 -8.85
N PRO A 347 -3.99 -13.99 -8.27
CA PRO A 347 -3.24 -14.17 -7.03
C PRO A 347 -1.81 -13.60 -7.05
N ARG A 348 -1.19 -13.54 -8.23
CA ARG A 348 0.16 -12.96 -8.42
C ARG A 348 0.24 -11.45 -8.32
N VAL A 349 -0.89 -10.72 -8.33
CA VAL A 349 -0.86 -9.30 -7.95
C VAL A 349 -0.68 -9.22 -6.44
N THR A 350 0.54 -8.98 -5.99
CA THR A 350 0.93 -8.95 -4.58
C THR A 350 0.87 -7.54 -4.01
N GLN A 351 1.03 -6.53 -4.85
CA GLN A 351 1.08 -5.12 -4.46
C GLN A 351 0.56 -4.17 -5.53
N ALA A 352 0.21 -2.96 -5.12
CA ALA A 352 -0.17 -1.87 -6.01
C ALA A 352 0.21 -0.52 -5.42
N ARG A 353 0.42 0.47 -6.27
CA ARG A 353 0.67 1.86 -5.86
C ARG A 353 -0.58 2.43 -5.17
N ALA A 354 -0.35 3.00 -3.98
CA ALA A 354 -1.37 3.56 -3.09
C ALA A 354 -1.38 5.09 -3.09
N SER A 355 -0.46 5.71 -3.83
CA SER A 355 -0.26 7.15 -3.93
C SER A 355 0.24 7.54 -5.31
N THR A 356 0.00 8.81 -5.65
CA THR A 356 0.58 9.47 -6.82
C THR A 356 2.12 9.46 -6.81
N ASP A 357 2.75 9.89 -7.90
CA ASP A 357 4.21 9.91 -8.03
C ASP A 357 4.88 10.84 -7.01
N TYR A 358 5.92 10.33 -6.34
CA TYR A 358 6.73 11.08 -5.39
C TYR A 358 7.38 12.33 -6.02
N ALA A 359 7.68 12.29 -7.32
CA ALA A 359 8.15 13.47 -8.05
C ALA A 359 7.20 14.67 -7.97
N LEU A 360 5.88 14.46 -7.85
CA LEU A 360 4.92 15.55 -7.68
C LEU A 360 5.09 16.23 -6.32
N HIS A 361 5.37 15.46 -5.26
CA HIS A 361 5.68 16.00 -3.93
C HIS A 361 6.96 16.84 -3.97
N LEU A 362 8.03 16.32 -4.57
CA LEU A 362 9.31 17.03 -4.69
C LEU A 362 9.18 18.39 -5.41
N LYS A 363 8.31 18.46 -6.43
CA LYS A 363 8.03 19.69 -7.19
C LYS A 363 7.05 20.62 -6.49
N LYS A 364 6.06 20.07 -5.77
CA LYS A 364 4.99 20.81 -5.10
C LYS A 364 4.67 20.18 -3.74
N GLN A 365 5.24 20.76 -2.69
CA GLN A 365 5.18 20.27 -1.30
C GLN A 365 3.76 20.17 -0.71
N THR A 366 2.76 20.78 -1.36
CA THR A 366 1.36 20.66 -0.95
C THR A 366 0.69 19.39 -1.46
N VAL A 367 1.35 18.60 -2.31
CA VAL A 367 0.86 17.27 -2.71
C VAL A 367 1.16 16.30 -1.56
N PRO A 368 0.13 15.75 -0.88
CA PRO A 368 0.30 14.88 0.29
C PRO A 368 0.53 13.43 -0.15
N GLN A 369 1.60 13.20 -0.92
CA GLN A 369 1.86 11.89 -1.54
C GLN A 369 1.98 10.73 -0.53
N TRP A 370 2.41 11.02 0.70
CA TRP A 370 2.49 10.08 1.81
C TRP A 370 1.13 9.73 2.44
N ALA A 371 0.05 10.47 2.15
CA ALA A 371 -1.26 10.33 2.80
C ALA A 371 -2.09 9.18 2.21
N ILE A 372 -1.62 7.95 2.41
CA ILE A 372 -2.18 6.72 1.82
C ILE A 372 -3.23 6.04 2.70
N GLY A 373 -3.73 6.71 3.74
CA GLY A 373 -4.56 6.09 4.78
C GLY A 373 -5.86 5.46 4.25
N ILE A 374 -6.46 6.05 3.21
CA ILE A 374 -7.72 5.57 2.60
C ILE A 374 -7.44 4.46 1.58
N SER A 375 -6.53 4.68 0.63
CA SER A 375 -6.14 3.71 -0.40
C SER A 375 -5.54 2.43 0.20
N SER A 376 -4.79 2.55 1.30
CA SER A 376 -4.24 1.40 2.03
C SER A 376 -5.32 0.48 2.60
N MET A 377 -6.46 1.03 3.05
CA MET A 377 -7.59 0.20 3.50
C MET A 377 -8.14 -0.65 2.37
N PHE A 378 -8.29 -0.06 1.17
CA PHE A 378 -8.87 -0.74 0.02
C PHE A 378 -7.97 -1.85 -0.52
N LEU A 379 -6.68 -1.57 -0.65
CA LEU A 379 -5.69 -2.55 -1.11
C LEU A 379 -5.57 -3.73 -0.14
N ASP A 380 -5.41 -3.48 1.16
CA ASP A 380 -5.25 -4.56 2.15
C ASP A 380 -6.53 -5.39 2.32
N ALA A 381 -7.70 -4.76 2.24
CA ALA A 381 -8.98 -5.47 2.23
C ALA A 381 -9.06 -6.49 1.09
N LEU A 382 -8.37 -6.27 -0.02
CA LEU A 382 -8.33 -7.18 -1.16
C LEU A 382 -7.07 -8.05 -1.19
N GLY A 383 -6.29 -8.07 -0.12
CA GLY A 383 -5.10 -8.93 0.02
C GLY A 383 -3.91 -8.44 -0.81
N ILE A 384 -3.84 -7.13 -1.10
CA ILE A 384 -2.79 -6.48 -1.90
C ILE A 384 -2.01 -5.55 -0.97
N ALA A 385 -0.69 -5.56 -1.05
CA ALA A 385 0.14 -4.69 -0.22
C ALA A 385 0.18 -3.25 -0.78
N PRO A 386 -0.14 -2.23 0.04
CA PRO A 386 -0.06 -0.82 -0.36
C PRO A 386 1.39 -0.34 -0.54
N PHE A 387 1.77 0.01 -1.76
CA PHE A 387 3.06 0.63 -2.05
C PHE A 387 2.94 2.16 -2.06
N LYS A 388 3.62 2.84 -1.13
CA LYS A 388 3.66 4.31 -1.00
C LYS A 388 4.47 5.01 -2.10
N ASP A 389 5.09 4.29 -3.02
CA ASP A 389 6.11 4.81 -3.95
C ASP A 389 7.51 5.00 -3.30
N VAL A 390 8.48 5.31 -4.16
CA VAL A 390 9.84 5.70 -3.83
C VAL A 390 9.89 6.91 -2.89
N PHE A 391 11.00 7.07 -2.18
CA PHE A 391 11.26 8.25 -1.34
C PHE A 391 12.75 8.60 -1.25
N TRP A 392 13.02 9.81 -0.75
CA TRP A 392 14.36 10.25 -0.34
C TRP A 392 14.53 10.20 1.17
N SER A 393 15.67 9.71 1.63
CA SER A 393 16.05 9.69 3.04
C SER A 393 16.68 11.00 3.52
N THR A 394 17.02 11.92 2.61
CA THR A 394 17.54 13.25 2.91
C THR A 394 16.71 14.35 2.27
N SER A 395 16.75 15.54 2.87
CA SER A 395 15.94 16.66 2.39
C SER A 395 16.40 17.24 1.06
N LEU A 396 17.70 17.19 0.75
CA LEU A 396 18.27 17.83 -0.44
C LEU A 396 19.20 16.85 -1.14
N GLN A 397 18.97 16.67 -2.45
CA GLN A 397 19.83 15.89 -3.32
C GLN A 397 20.21 16.71 -4.57
N PRO A 398 21.27 17.54 -4.48
CA PRO A 398 21.73 18.34 -5.60
C PRO A 398 21.93 17.53 -6.89
N GLY A 399 21.48 18.08 -8.02
CA GLY A 399 21.55 17.44 -9.34
C GLY A 399 20.37 16.52 -9.67
N ALA A 400 19.45 16.26 -8.74
CA ALA A 400 18.27 15.46 -9.03
C ALA A 400 17.40 16.07 -10.17
N PRO A 401 16.73 15.25 -11.00
CA PRO A 401 16.05 15.69 -12.23
C PRO A 401 14.68 16.39 -12.00
N TYR A 402 14.41 16.91 -10.80
CA TYR A 402 13.08 17.38 -10.39
C TYR A 402 12.95 18.91 -10.25
N GLY A 403 13.85 19.65 -10.91
CA GLY A 403 13.80 21.12 -10.98
C GLY A 403 14.92 21.81 -10.21
N PHE A 404 14.78 23.12 -9.98
CA PHE A 404 15.87 23.95 -9.44
C PHE A 404 16.18 23.71 -7.97
N SER A 405 15.19 23.25 -7.18
CA SER A 405 15.37 22.99 -5.74
C SER A 405 14.40 21.93 -5.22
N PRO A 406 14.40 20.70 -5.77
CA PRO A 406 13.56 19.63 -5.25
C PRO A 406 13.96 19.32 -3.81
N ARG A 407 12.96 19.13 -2.96
CA ARG A 407 13.17 18.95 -1.52
C ARG A 407 12.21 17.91 -0.95
N GLU A 408 12.70 17.10 -0.02
CA GLU A 408 11.86 16.35 0.90
C GLU A 408 11.83 17.10 2.24
N VAL A 409 10.65 17.54 2.67
CA VAL A 409 10.49 18.37 3.87
C VAL A 409 10.57 17.57 5.17
N LEU A 410 10.17 16.30 5.14
CA LEU A 410 10.13 15.42 6.30
C LEU A 410 10.47 13.97 5.93
N PRO A 411 11.76 13.67 5.59
CA PRO A 411 12.15 12.34 5.11
C PRO A 411 11.80 11.18 6.05
N GLU A 412 11.76 11.45 7.36
CA GLU A 412 11.35 10.44 8.35
C GLU A 412 9.90 10.00 8.17
N ARG A 413 9.00 10.90 7.75
CA ARG A 413 7.61 10.54 7.46
C ARG A 413 7.52 9.61 6.27
N GLU A 414 8.26 9.88 5.20
CA GLU A 414 8.25 9.01 4.01
C GLU A 414 8.67 7.58 4.34
N ILE A 415 9.76 7.44 5.11
CA ILE A 415 10.26 6.11 5.53
C ILE A 415 9.27 5.45 6.50
N LEU A 416 8.72 6.21 7.46
CA LEU A 416 7.74 5.72 8.42
C LEU A 416 6.49 5.18 7.71
N ILE A 417 5.89 5.96 6.81
CA ILE A 417 4.69 5.55 6.07
C ILE A 417 5.01 4.34 5.19
N ALA A 418 6.12 4.34 4.45
CA ALA A 418 6.51 3.18 3.64
C ALA A 418 6.70 1.91 4.50
N THR A 419 7.27 2.04 5.71
CA THR A 419 7.45 0.91 6.62
C THR A 419 6.10 0.37 7.13
N LEU A 420 5.21 1.28 7.54
CA LEU A 420 3.94 0.92 8.16
C LEU A 420 2.82 0.63 7.13
N SER A 421 3.05 0.82 5.83
CA SER A 421 2.09 0.47 4.78
C SER A 421 1.99 -1.03 4.53
N THR A 422 2.91 -1.84 5.07
CA THR A 422 3.08 -3.28 4.77
C THR A 422 3.46 -3.62 3.32
N GLY A 423 3.61 -2.64 2.43
CA GLY A 423 4.15 -2.81 1.07
C GLY A 423 5.67 -2.65 0.98
N PRO A 424 6.21 -2.46 -0.23
CA PRO A 424 7.63 -2.21 -0.43
C PRO A 424 8.13 -0.96 0.28
N VAL A 425 9.39 -1.01 0.69
CA VAL A 425 10.16 0.16 1.13
C VAL A 425 11.19 0.45 0.04
N GLY A 426 10.83 1.35 -0.89
CA GLY A 426 11.63 1.69 -2.06
C GLY A 426 12.50 2.93 -1.84
N VAL A 427 13.79 2.73 -1.59
CA VAL A 427 14.76 3.83 -1.43
C VAL A 427 15.16 4.37 -2.79
N GLY A 428 15.08 5.69 -2.98
CA GLY A 428 15.45 6.36 -4.24
C GLY A 428 16.59 7.36 -4.14
N ASP A 429 17.35 7.37 -3.04
CA ASP A 429 18.46 8.31 -2.85
C ASP A 429 19.60 8.12 -3.85
N GLY A 430 20.23 9.20 -4.28
CA GLY A 430 21.50 9.16 -4.99
C GLY A 430 22.62 8.67 -4.08
N ILE A 431 23.65 8.05 -4.66
CA ILE A 431 24.75 7.38 -3.93
C ILE A 431 25.35 8.26 -2.81
N ARG A 432 25.49 9.57 -3.08
CA ARG A 432 26.14 10.53 -2.16
C ARG A 432 25.20 11.18 -1.15
N TYR A 433 23.90 10.92 -1.24
CA TYR A 433 22.88 11.65 -0.49
C TYR A 433 22.05 10.75 0.42
N ILE A 434 22.47 9.50 0.59
CA ILE A 434 21.73 8.56 1.40
C ILE A 434 22.00 8.73 2.90
N ASN A 435 20.94 8.64 3.71
CA ASN A 435 21.02 8.54 5.16
C ASN A 435 20.67 7.11 5.59
N ALA A 436 21.71 6.27 5.69
CA ALA A 436 21.56 4.86 6.04
C ALA A 436 20.95 4.66 7.44
N GLU A 437 21.36 5.45 8.44
CA GLU A 437 20.82 5.34 9.80
C GLU A 437 19.29 5.54 9.83
N ARG A 438 18.80 6.55 9.11
CA ARG A 438 17.38 6.85 9.02
C ARG A 438 16.60 5.75 8.29
N ILE A 439 17.15 5.21 7.20
CA ILE A 439 16.52 4.12 6.45
C ILE A 439 16.49 2.84 7.30
N MET A 440 17.58 2.49 7.98
CA MET A 440 17.67 1.28 8.79
C MET A 440 16.71 1.26 10.00
N LYS A 441 15.97 2.33 10.27
CA LYS A 441 14.82 2.30 11.20
C LYS A 441 13.65 1.43 10.69
N CYS A 442 13.57 1.13 9.38
CA CYS A 442 12.51 0.30 8.81
C CYS A 442 12.74 -1.22 8.92
N CYS A 443 13.99 -1.66 9.09
CA CYS A 443 14.37 -3.07 8.93
C CYS A 443 15.44 -3.54 9.94
N ARG A 444 15.62 -4.85 10.00
CA ARG A 444 16.77 -5.52 10.65
C ARG A 444 18.08 -5.21 9.92
N GLN A 445 19.20 -5.57 10.54
CA GLN A 445 20.53 -5.41 9.93
C GLN A 445 20.69 -6.14 8.57
N ASP A 446 19.94 -7.21 8.33
CA ASP A 446 19.90 -7.93 7.04
C ASP A 446 18.91 -7.35 6.03
N GLY A 447 18.21 -6.26 6.33
CA GLY A 447 17.24 -5.66 5.40
C GLY A 447 15.84 -6.27 5.46
N LEU A 448 15.57 -7.26 6.32
CA LEU A 448 14.20 -7.75 6.56
C LEU A 448 13.37 -6.63 7.21
N ILE A 449 12.32 -6.18 6.52
CA ILE A 449 11.50 -5.05 6.97
C ILE A 449 10.68 -5.48 8.19
N LEU A 450 10.71 -4.64 9.24
CA LEU A 450 9.91 -4.85 10.44
C LEU A 450 8.54 -4.23 10.21
N LYS A 451 7.52 -5.07 9.99
CA LYS A 451 6.19 -4.63 9.56
C LYS A 451 5.14 -4.88 10.65
N PRO A 452 4.12 -4.02 10.74
CA PRO A 452 2.89 -4.39 11.42
C PRO A 452 2.16 -5.51 10.66
N ASP A 453 1.16 -6.14 11.29
CA ASP A 453 0.34 -7.18 10.65
C ASP A 453 -0.67 -6.60 9.65
N ARG A 454 -0.91 -5.28 9.71
CA ARG A 454 -1.86 -4.55 8.83
C ARG A 454 -1.24 -3.22 8.39
N PRO A 455 -1.63 -2.65 7.25
CA PRO A 455 -1.19 -1.30 6.91
C PRO A 455 -1.70 -0.26 7.91
N LEU A 456 -0.97 0.83 8.00
CA LEU A 456 -1.42 2.07 8.61
C LEU A 456 -2.61 2.64 7.84
N THR A 457 -3.74 2.84 8.52
CA THR A 457 -5.02 3.28 7.92
C THR A 457 -5.68 4.37 8.73
N MET A 458 -6.46 5.23 8.07
CA MET A 458 -7.14 6.36 8.72
C MET A 458 -8.20 5.88 9.71
N ILE A 459 -8.23 6.47 10.90
CA ILE A 459 -9.20 6.09 11.93
C ILE A 459 -10.60 6.62 11.61
N ASP A 460 -11.62 5.84 11.97
CA ASP A 460 -13.03 6.04 11.58
C ASP A 460 -13.55 7.45 11.86
N MET A 461 -13.24 8.01 13.04
CA MET A 461 -13.68 9.37 13.41
C MET A 461 -13.12 10.46 12.49
N VAL A 462 -11.91 10.29 11.97
CA VAL A 462 -11.29 11.26 11.05
C VAL A 462 -11.86 11.12 9.66
N ILE A 463 -12.17 9.89 9.23
CA ILE A 463 -12.93 9.65 7.99
C ILE A 463 -14.31 10.32 8.09
N SER A 464 -15.00 10.18 9.22
CA SER A 464 -16.31 10.82 9.43
C SER A 464 -16.22 12.35 9.46
N ASP A 465 -15.16 12.91 10.02
CA ASP A 465 -14.96 14.37 10.03
C ASP A 465 -14.60 14.88 8.61
N TRP A 466 -13.86 14.09 7.83
CA TRP A 466 -13.56 14.35 6.42
C TRP A 466 -14.82 14.31 5.53
N THR A 467 -15.70 13.33 5.75
CA THR A 467 -16.98 13.24 5.02
C THR A 467 -17.92 14.38 5.41
N PHE A 468 -17.98 14.75 6.70
CA PHE A 468 -18.72 15.92 7.17
C PHE A 468 -18.26 17.21 6.49
N SER A 469 -16.95 17.34 6.27
CA SER A 469 -16.31 18.49 5.61
C SER A 469 -16.30 18.41 4.07
N ASN A 470 -17.15 17.57 3.46
CA ASN A 470 -17.26 17.41 2.00
C ASN A 470 -15.92 17.13 1.32
N GLY A 471 -15.11 16.25 1.89
CA GLY A 471 -13.85 15.83 1.30
C GLY A 471 -12.68 16.79 1.57
N VAL A 472 -12.89 17.91 2.28
CA VAL A 472 -11.80 18.80 2.70
C VAL A 472 -11.02 18.11 3.83
N SER A 473 -9.69 17.98 3.68
CA SER A 473 -8.84 17.34 4.69
C SER A 473 -8.97 18.03 6.05
N VAL A 474 -8.98 17.20 7.10
CA VAL A 474 -9.12 17.62 8.50
C VAL A 474 -7.92 17.18 9.34
N GLY A 475 -6.88 16.67 8.68
CA GLY A 475 -5.75 15.97 9.27
C GLY A 475 -5.66 14.51 8.87
N GLU A 476 -4.45 13.97 9.00
CA GLU A 476 -4.15 12.56 8.76
C GLU A 476 -3.81 11.90 10.10
N LEU A 477 -4.76 11.13 10.65
CA LEU A 477 -4.61 10.40 11.91
C LEU A 477 -4.90 8.92 11.68
N TYR A 478 -3.85 8.11 11.81
CA TYR A 478 -3.86 6.72 11.41
C TYR A 478 -3.55 5.80 12.58
N SER A 479 -3.98 4.54 12.46
CA SER A 479 -3.45 3.48 13.32
C SER A 479 -3.21 2.16 12.58
N THR A 480 -2.30 1.37 13.14
CA THR A 480 -2.01 -0.01 12.72
C THR A 480 -1.80 -0.90 13.95
N GLN A 481 -1.67 -2.20 13.74
CA GLN A 481 -1.52 -3.20 14.79
C GLN A 481 -0.56 -4.35 14.44
N THR A 482 0.02 -4.93 15.48
CA THR A 482 0.77 -6.20 15.46
C THR A 482 0.22 -7.09 16.57
N THR A 483 -0.06 -8.35 16.30
CA THR A 483 -0.49 -9.33 17.29
C THR A 483 0.56 -10.43 17.47
N ILE A 484 1.01 -10.61 18.71
CA ILE A 484 1.92 -11.69 19.12
C ILE A 484 1.21 -12.51 20.19
N ASN A 485 1.01 -13.80 19.93
CA ASN A 485 0.15 -14.66 20.76
C ASN A 485 -1.24 -14.00 20.93
N ASN A 486 -1.61 -13.63 22.15
CA ASN A 486 -2.90 -13.00 22.48
C ASN A 486 -2.77 -11.51 22.84
N GLN A 487 -1.62 -10.89 22.55
CA GLN A 487 -1.34 -9.49 22.84
C GLN A 487 -1.28 -8.68 21.54
N THR A 488 -2.05 -7.60 21.47
CA THR A 488 -2.08 -6.70 20.32
C THR A 488 -1.45 -5.36 20.69
N PHE A 489 -0.46 -4.97 19.90
CA PHE A 489 0.28 -3.72 19.98
C PHE A 489 -0.19 -2.80 18.86
N HIS A 490 -0.20 -1.49 19.09
CA HIS A 490 -0.64 -0.53 18.08
C HIS A 490 0.40 0.56 17.86
N ALA A 491 0.43 1.11 16.66
CA ALA A 491 1.08 2.38 16.38
C ALA A 491 0.00 3.40 15.96
N VAL A 492 0.08 4.61 16.49
CA VAL A 492 -0.81 5.74 16.18
C VAL A 492 0.03 6.86 15.61
N PHE A 493 -0.28 7.29 14.39
CA PHE A 493 0.46 8.31 13.66
C PHE A 493 -0.44 9.50 13.35
N ALA A 494 0.08 10.72 13.49
CA ALA A 494 -0.62 11.94 13.12
C ALA A 494 0.28 12.86 12.27
N SER A 495 -0.28 13.51 11.25
CA SER A 495 0.40 14.59 10.53
C SER A 495 -0.61 15.49 9.83
N ALA A 496 -0.19 16.71 9.49
CA ALA A 496 -1.03 17.71 8.83
C ALA A 496 -2.39 17.95 9.53
N MET A 497 -2.42 17.83 10.87
CA MET A 497 -3.65 17.95 11.65
C MET A 497 -4.19 19.39 11.63
N GLU A 498 -5.46 19.56 11.28
CA GLU A 498 -6.14 20.87 11.23
C GLU A 498 -7.02 21.15 12.46
N ARG A 499 -7.22 20.13 13.30
CA ARG A 499 -7.94 20.22 14.58
C ARG A 499 -7.38 19.22 15.59
N ASP A 500 -7.65 19.47 16.87
CA ASP A 500 -7.25 18.58 17.95
C ASP A 500 -8.16 17.35 18.03
N TYR A 501 -7.59 16.19 18.41
CA TYR A 501 -8.31 14.94 18.62
C TYR A 501 -7.94 14.31 19.95
N GLN A 502 -8.91 13.63 20.57
CA GLN A 502 -8.67 12.71 21.67
C GLN A 502 -8.88 11.29 21.17
N VAL A 503 -7.83 10.48 21.24
CA VAL A 503 -7.88 9.07 20.80
C VAL A 503 -8.01 8.18 22.03
N TYR A 504 -9.04 7.34 22.03
CA TYR A 504 -9.32 6.36 23.08
C TYR A 504 -9.00 4.95 22.59
N PRO A 505 -8.73 3.97 23.49
CA PRO A 505 -8.41 2.60 23.09
C PRO A 505 -9.43 1.99 22.13
N ALA A 506 -10.73 2.13 22.41
CA ALA A 506 -11.80 1.60 21.57
C ALA A 506 -11.73 2.10 20.11
N MET A 507 -11.32 3.36 19.88
CA MET A 507 -11.25 3.98 18.55
C MET A 507 -10.19 3.37 17.64
N ILE A 508 -9.19 2.68 18.19
CA ILE A 508 -8.12 2.01 17.43
C ILE A 508 -8.16 0.49 17.58
N GLY A 509 -9.22 -0.05 18.21
CA GLY A 509 -9.35 -1.47 18.50
C GLY A 509 -8.36 -1.97 19.56
N ALA A 510 -7.80 -1.07 20.37
CA ALA A 510 -6.86 -1.41 21.44
C ALA A 510 -7.57 -1.74 22.75
N GLN A 511 -6.92 -2.54 23.58
CA GLN A 511 -7.27 -2.68 24.99
C GLN A 511 -6.59 -1.59 25.82
N ALA A 512 -7.06 -1.39 27.06
CA ALA A 512 -6.36 -0.52 28.00
C ALA A 512 -4.94 -1.06 28.27
N GLY A 513 -3.99 -0.15 28.42
CA GLY A 513 -2.59 -0.49 28.57
C GLY A 513 -1.74 0.74 28.83
N VAL A 514 -0.62 0.83 28.12
CA VAL A 514 0.29 1.98 28.18
C VAL A 514 0.55 2.56 26.80
N ILE A 515 0.85 3.85 26.77
CA ILE A 515 1.21 4.59 25.56
C ILE A 515 2.52 5.38 25.78
N TRP A 516 3.34 5.45 24.73
CA TRP A 516 4.61 6.19 24.74
C TRP A 516 4.92 6.74 23.34
N SER A 517 5.76 7.78 23.27
CA SER A 517 6.12 8.44 22.00
C SER A 517 7.37 7.81 21.38
N TYR A 518 7.43 7.75 20.05
CA TYR A 518 8.50 7.05 19.32
C TYR A 518 9.93 7.48 19.66
N ASN A 519 10.11 8.72 20.10
CA ASN A 519 11.40 9.31 20.47
C ASN A 519 11.67 9.32 21.98
N ASN A 520 10.75 8.81 22.80
CA ASN A 520 10.89 8.78 24.25
C ASN A 520 10.16 7.58 24.87
N ALA A 521 10.85 6.44 24.95
CA ALA A 521 10.36 5.23 25.61
C ALA A 521 10.43 5.29 27.15
N THR A 522 10.88 6.40 27.74
CA THR A 522 10.94 6.58 29.21
C THR A 522 9.72 7.31 29.78
N ASP A 523 9.03 8.13 28.97
CA ASP A 523 7.76 8.77 29.35
C ASP A 523 6.57 7.89 28.93
N VAL A 524 6.27 6.90 29.77
CA VAL A 524 5.18 5.94 29.56
C VAL A 524 3.96 6.37 30.37
N LYS A 525 2.81 6.48 29.70
CA LYS A 525 1.54 6.90 30.30
C LYS A 525 0.52 5.79 30.24
N MET A 526 -0.40 5.78 31.20
CA MET A 526 -1.58 4.91 31.13
C MET A 526 -2.44 5.32 29.95
N PHE A 527 -2.97 4.33 29.22
CA PHE A 527 -3.88 4.53 28.11
C PHE A 527 -5.16 3.73 28.36
N SER A 528 -6.25 4.43 28.59
CA SER A 528 -7.55 3.85 28.97
C SER A 528 -8.69 4.76 28.52
N GLU A 529 -9.93 4.31 28.69
CA GLU A 529 -11.12 5.14 28.42
C GLU A 529 -11.19 6.43 29.30
N THR A 530 -10.38 6.50 30.36
CA THR A 530 -10.23 7.68 31.23
C THR A 530 -8.92 8.43 31.01
N ASN A 531 -7.98 7.88 30.23
CA ASN A 531 -6.68 8.46 29.92
C ASN A 531 -6.42 8.32 28.41
N SER A 532 -6.91 9.28 27.63
CA SER A 532 -6.78 9.30 26.18
C SER A 532 -5.45 9.90 25.72
N LEU A 533 -5.10 9.66 24.46
CA LEU A 533 -4.04 10.38 23.76
C LEU A 533 -4.62 11.69 23.21
N ASN A 534 -4.04 12.82 23.62
CA ASN A 534 -4.34 14.11 23.01
C ASN A 534 -3.41 14.33 21.80
N VAL A 535 -3.99 14.39 20.60
CA VAL A 535 -3.31 14.75 19.36
C VAL A 535 -3.61 16.22 19.08
N SER A 536 -2.60 17.09 19.14
CA SER A 536 -2.78 18.51 18.89
C SER A 536 -2.44 18.91 17.45
N ALA A 537 -3.31 19.69 16.81
CA ALA A 537 -3.06 20.30 15.51
C ALA A 537 -1.79 21.17 15.49
N SER A 538 -1.57 21.92 16.57
CA SER A 538 -0.38 22.78 16.70
C SER A 538 0.93 21.99 16.73
N GLN A 539 0.90 20.79 17.30
CA GLN A 539 2.07 19.94 17.48
C GLN A 539 2.27 18.94 16.34
N CYS A 540 1.20 18.44 15.74
CA CYS A 540 1.19 17.41 14.69
C CYS A 540 0.86 17.99 13.32
N ASN A 541 1.62 19.00 12.93
CA ASN A 541 1.49 19.67 11.64
C ASN A 541 2.26 18.93 10.53
N ASN A 542 2.35 19.53 9.34
CA ASN A 542 2.97 18.90 8.16
C ASN A 542 4.52 18.83 8.23
N LEU A 543 5.15 19.35 9.30
CA LEU A 543 6.60 19.42 9.47
C LEU A 543 7.10 18.64 10.70
N THR A 544 6.21 17.98 11.43
CA THR A 544 6.54 17.23 12.64
C THR A 544 6.15 15.77 12.50
N VAL A 545 6.98 14.89 13.07
CA VAL A 545 6.65 13.46 13.20
C VAL A 545 5.94 13.25 14.52
N CYS A 546 4.65 12.94 14.47
CA CYS A 546 3.85 12.53 15.62
C CYS A 546 3.55 11.03 15.53
N LEU A 547 4.21 10.23 16.36
CA LEU A 547 4.06 8.78 16.41
C LEU A 547 4.07 8.30 17.86
N TRP A 548 3.08 7.48 18.21
CA TRP A 548 2.96 6.83 19.50
C TRP A 548 2.76 5.34 19.32
N TYR A 549 3.17 4.59 20.34
CA TYR A 549 2.95 3.16 20.41
C TYR A 549 2.11 2.82 21.64
N VAL A 550 1.18 1.88 21.46
CA VAL A 550 0.31 1.37 22.52
C VAL A 550 0.64 -0.08 22.76
N SER A 551 0.88 -0.42 24.02
CA SER A 551 1.24 -1.77 24.45
C SER A 551 0.26 -2.25 25.52
N PRO A 552 -0.20 -3.52 25.45
CA PRO A 552 -1.06 -4.09 26.49
C PRO A 552 -0.29 -4.22 27.80
N LEU A 553 -0.98 -3.92 28.91
CA LEU A 553 -0.40 -4.03 30.25
C LEU A 553 -0.76 -5.38 30.87
N VAL A 554 0.25 -6.16 31.24
CA VAL A 554 0.08 -7.50 31.82
C VAL A 554 0.44 -7.45 33.31
N GLN A 555 -0.47 -7.90 34.17
CA GLN A 555 -0.27 -7.93 35.63
C GLN A 555 0.06 -9.36 36.09
N PHE A 556 1.04 -9.53 36.98
CA PHE A 556 1.34 -10.85 37.55
C PHE A 556 0.32 -11.22 38.64
N SER A 557 -0.16 -12.47 38.64
CA SER A 557 -1.18 -12.92 39.61
C SER A 557 -0.66 -12.92 41.05
N ASP A 558 0.58 -13.36 41.26
CA ASP A 558 1.18 -13.46 42.60
C ASP A 558 1.92 -12.18 43.02
N SER A 559 1.71 -11.07 42.28
CA SER A 559 2.19 -9.73 42.64
C SER A 559 1.27 -8.67 42.04
N PRO A 560 0.15 -8.35 42.72
CA PRO A 560 -0.87 -7.44 42.16
C PRO A 560 -0.36 -6.00 41.99
N THR A 561 0.79 -5.65 42.55
CA THR A 561 1.44 -4.34 42.33
C THR A 561 2.39 -4.33 41.14
N THR A 562 2.69 -5.49 40.56
CA THR A 562 3.68 -5.63 39.48
C THR A 562 2.99 -5.94 38.16
N SER A 563 3.18 -5.02 37.21
CA SER A 563 2.77 -5.20 35.83
C SER A 563 3.90 -4.85 34.89
N TYR A 564 3.85 -5.40 33.68
CA TYR A 564 4.81 -5.12 32.64
C TYR A 564 4.12 -4.93 31.27
N ALA A 565 4.80 -4.24 30.36
CA ALA A 565 4.42 -4.15 28.96
C ALA A 565 5.67 -4.17 28.08
N LEU A 566 5.62 -4.94 26.98
CA LEU A 566 6.65 -4.85 25.94
C LEU A 566 6.45 -3.54 25.16
N LEU A 567 7.42 -2.63 25.23
CA LEU A 567 7.42 -1.43 24.39
C LEU A 567 8.05 -1.75 23.03
N GLY A 568 9.07 -2.62 23.00
CA GLY A 568 9.65 -3.15 21.77
C GLY A 568 11.07 -2.63 21.49
N GLU A 569 11.49 -2.70 20.23
CA GLU A 569 12.76 -2.14 19.76
C GLU A 569 12.57 -0.65 19.45
N TRP A 570 12.94 0.21 20.40
CA TRP A 570 12.54 1.63 20.40
C TRP A 570 13.11 2.45 19.25
N ASN A 571 14.22 2.03 18.66
CA ASN A 571 14.90 2.73 17.57
C ASN A 571 14.41 2.31 16.17
N LYS A 572 13.28 1.59 16.08
CA LYS A 572 12.63 1.18 14.82
C LYS A 572 11.26 1.80 14.66
N TRP A 573 10.83 1.99 13.42
CA TRP A 573 9.50 2.53 13.11
C TRP A 573 8.35 1.60 13.50
N THR A 574 8.58 0.30 13.41
CA THR A 574 7.68 -0.72 13.96
C THR A 574 8.29 -1.27 15.24
N ALA A 575 8.03 -0.60 16.37
CA ALA A 575 8.62 -0.97 17.65
C ALA A 575 8.35 -2.43 18.05
N VAL A 576 7.16 -2.96 17.73
CA VAL A 576 6.82 -4.38 17.92
C VAL A 576 6.32 -4.98 16.61
N SER A 577 7.07 -5.93 16.06
CA SER A 577 6.78 -6.65 14.83
C SER A 577 6.97 -8.16 15.01
N ARG A 578 6.31 -8.99 14.21
CA ARG A 578 6.46 -10.46 14.27
C ARG A 578 7.82 -10.94 13.74
N GLN A 579 8.46 -10.13 12.90
CA GLN A 579 9.82 -10.37 12.41
C GLN A 579 10.87 -10.21 13.53
N ARG A 580 10.55 -9.41 14.56
CA ARG A 580 11.44 -9.15 15.70
C ARG A 580 11.06 -9.93 16.96
N PHE A 581 9.77 -10.05 17.26
CA PHE A 581 9.29 -10.68 18.49
C PHE A 581 8.40 -11.87 18.14
N ASN A 582 8.91 -13.08 18.34
CA ASN A 582 8.25 -14.31 17.90
C ASN A 582 7.18 -14.78 18.90
N SER A 583 7.49 -14.71 20.20
CA SER A 583 6.55 -15.15 21.23
C SER A 583 6.70 -14.38 22.53
N ILE A 584 5.57 -14.18 23.21
CA ILE A 584 5.48 -13.64 24.56
C ILE A 584 4.76 -14.68 25.42
N LYS A 585 5.45 -15.22 26.42
CA LYS A 585 4.90 -16.20 27.36
C LYS A 585 4.93 -15.62 28.76
N THR A 586 3.83 -15.76 29.50
CA THR A 586 3.72 -15.29 30.88
C THR A 586 3.37 -16.46 31.77
N ASP A 587 4.27 -16.82 32.68
CA ASP A 587 3.99 -17.72 33.78
C ASP A 587 3.45 -16.90 34.96
N MET A 588 2.13 -16.88 35.06
CA MET A 588 1.41 -16.12 36.08
C MET A 588 1.73 -16.59 37.51
N LYS A 589 2.05 -17.88 37.70
CA LYS A 589 2.35 -18.48 39.01
C LYS A 589 3.76 -18.12 39.46
N ASN A 590 4.72 -18.20 38.55
CA ASN A 590 6.10 -17.84 38.88
C ASN A 590 6.39 -16.34 38.72
N SER A 591 5.40 -15.54 38.32
CA SER A 591 5.53 -14.11 38.04
C SER A 591 6.72 -13.80 37.13
N GLN A 592 6.81 -14.58 36.06
CA GLN A 592 7.88 -14.52 35.09
C GLN A 592 7.26 -14.38 33.70
N ALA A 593 7.83 -13.51 32.88
CA ALA A 593 7.52 -13.46 31.46
C ALA A 593 8.79 -13.63 30.63
N THR A 594 8.62 -14.28 29.47
CA THR A 594 9.70 -14.58 28.54
C THR A 594 9.31 -14.09 27.16
N ILE A 595 10.19 -13.33 26.53
CA ILE A 595 10.01 -12.79 25.18
C ILE A 595 11.16 -13.26 24.31
N ILE A 596 10.83 -13.88 23.17
CA ILE A 596 11.82 -14.35 22.20
C ILE A 596 12.08 -13.26 21.17
N VAL A 597 13.33 -12.81 21.09
CA VAL A 597 13.81 -11.73 20.23
C VAL A 597 14.63 -12.33 19.08
N GLN A 598 14.14 -12.14 17.86
CA GLN A 598 14.76 -12.58 16.62
C GLN A 598 15.70 -11.51 16.08
N GLY A 599 16.72 -11.91 15.32
CA GLY A 599 17.59 -10.98 14.61
C GLY A 599 18.59 -11.73 13.75
N VAL A 600 19.73 -11.11 13.48
CA VAL A 600 20.86 -11.77 12.79
C VAL A 600 22.07 -11.90 13.69
N ALA A 601 22.93 -12.87 13.40
CA ALA A 601 24.15 -13.14 14.14
C ALA A 601 24.93 -11.88 14.50
N GLY A 602 25.12 -11.66 15.79
CA GLY A 602 25.86 -10.52 16.34
C GLY A 602 25.08 -9.20 16.43
N GLU A 603 23.86 -9.11 15.89
CA GLU A 603 22.99 -7.94 16.05
C GLU A 603 22.72 -7.70 17.54
N THR A 604 22.80 -6.44 17.97
CA THR A 604 22.44 -6.02 19.33
C THR A 604 21.18 -5.17 19.28
N ILE A 605 20.12 -5.65 19.91
CA ILE A 605 18.76 -5.12 19.80
C ILE A 605 18.39 -4.45 21.11
N PRO A 606 18.17 -3.12 21.15
CA PRO A 606 17.77 -2.43 22.36
C PRO A 606 16.26 -2.61 22.59
N VAL A 607 15.89 -3.58 23.44
CA VAL A 607 14.50 -3.87 23.78
C VAL A 607 14.10 -3.10 25.04
N VAL A 608 12.99 -2.38 24.96
CA VAL A 608 12.44 -1.63 26.08
C VAL A 608 11.21 -2.34 26.66
N ILE A 609 11.22 -2.49 27.98
CA ILE A 609 10.12 -3.04 28.78
C ILE A 609 9.69 -1.97 29.78
N TYR A 610 8.39 -1.69 29.84
CA TYR A 610 7.80 -0.97 30.96
C TYR A 610 7.55 -1.95 32.10
N HIS A 611 7.93 -1.58 33.32
CA HIS A 611 7.70 -2.34 34.54
C HIS A 611 7.21 -1.41 35.64
N SER A 612 6.10 -1.72 36.31
CA SER A 612 5.46 -0.78 37.25
C SER A 612 6.32 -0.39 38.46
N ILE A 613 7.36 -1.16 38.79
CA ILE A 613 8.31 -0.87 39.88
C ILE A 613 9.65 -0.31 39.36
N LEU A 614 10.11 -0.78 38.19
CA LEU A 614 11.43 -0.43 37.65
C LEU A 614 11.35 0.69 36.61
N PHE A 615 10.13 1.13 36.29
CA PHE A 615 9.80 2.02 35.17
C PHE A 615 10.27 1.44 33.83
N SER A 616 10.67 2.28 32.88
CA SER A 616 11.16 1.82 31.58
C SER A 616 12.60 1.35 31.68
N VAL A 617 12.83 0.07 31.38
CA VAL A 617 14.15 -0.57 31.36
C VAL A 617 14.50 -0.94 29.92
N THR A 618 15.68 -0.53 29.47
CA THR A 618 16.25 -0.96 28.18
C THR A 618 17.26 -2.06 28.43
N VAL A 619 17.05 -3.22 27.81
CA VAL A 619 18.01 -4.33 27.78
C VAL A 619 18.56 -4.50 26.37
N ASN A 620 19.87 -4.68 26.26
CA ASN A 620 20.54 -4.92 24.98
C ASN A 620 20.61 -6.43 24.73
N CYS A 621 19.75 -6.91 23.84
CA CYS A 621 19.68 -8.30 23.45
C CYS A 621 20.63 -8.59 22.31
N ARG A 622 21.71 -9.32 22.58
CA ARG A 622 22.66 -9.73 21.55
C ARG A 622 22.24 -11.07 20.96
N ILE A 623 22.03 -11.11 19.66
CA ILE A 623 21.84 -12.38 18.94
C ILE A 623 23.19 -13.10 18.89
N SER A 624 23.16 -14.37 19.27
CA SER A 624 24.32 -15.25 19.30
C SER A 624 24.93 -15.44 17.89
N ALA A 625 26.18 -15.91 17.85
CA ALA A 625 26.90 -16.11 16.58
C ALA A 625 26.37 -17.27 15.72
N ASP A 626 25.56 -18.16 16.32
CA ASP A 626 24.92 -19.29 15.63
C ASP A 626 23.44 -19.00 15.28
N ASP A 627 23.05 -17.72 15.25
CA ASP A 627 21.69 -17.24 15.00
C ASP A 627 20.64 -17.70 16.03
N THR A 628 21.05 -18.23 17.19
CA THR A 628 20.11 -18.51 18.29
C THR A 628 19.46 -17.20 18.76
N PRO A 629 18.10 -17.13 18.80
CA PRO A 629 17.36 -15.97 19.26
C PRO A 629 17.70 -15.59 20.71
N ALA A 630 17.74 -14.30 20.99
CA ALA A 630 17.90 -13.80 22.35
C ALA A 630 16.59 -13.93 23.14
N THR A 631 16.70 -14.05 24.46
CA THR A 631 15.55 -14.20 25.35
C THR A 631 15.52 -13.10 26.40
N VAL A 632 14.48 -12.27 26.39
CA VAL A 632 14.21 -11.34 27.49
C VAL A 632 13.42 -12.06 28.57
N THR A 633 13.92 -12.05 29.80
CA THR A 633 13.23 -12.57 30.97
C THR A 633 12.87 -11.42 31.90
N ILE A 634 11.59 -11.33 32.24
CA ILE A 634 11.00 -10.31 33.12
C ILE A 634 10.53 -11.01 34.39
N THR A 635 10.93 -10.51 35.54
CA THR A 635 10.51 -11.00 36.87
C THR A 635 9.97 -9.83 37.70
N LYS A 636 9.58 -10.09 38.96
CA LYS A 636 9.09 -9.04 39.87
C LYS A 636 10.10 -7.92 40.16
N SER A 637 11.39 -8.18 39.99
CA SER A 637 12.47 -7.29 40.43
C SER A 637 13.60 -7.12 39.43
N ASP A 638 13.53 -7.77 38.27
CA ASP A 638 14.63 -7.79 37.31
C ASP A 638 14.16 -8.02 35.88
N ILE A 639 14.89 -7.46 34.93
CA ILE A 639 14.69 -7.59 33.48
C ILE A 639 16.06 -7.82 32.86
N ILE A 640 16.28 -9.01 32.34
CA ILE A 640 17.55 -9.42 31.74
C ILE A 640 17.33 -9.93 30.32
N CYS A 641 18.35 -9.79 29.49
CA CYS A 641 18.41 -10.45 28.19
C CYS A 641 19.57 -11.44 28.17
N SER A 642 19.31 -12.67 27.74
CA SER A 642 20.26 -13.78 27.64
C SER A 642 20.36 -14.31 26.22
#